data_AF-A0A3B3DNE7-F1
#
_entry.id   AF-A0A3B3DNE7-F1
#
_cell.length_a   1.000
_cell.length_b   1.000
_cell.length_c   1.000
_cell.angle_alpha   90.00
_cell.angle_beta   90.00
_cell.angle_gamma   90.00
#
_symmetry.space_group_name_H-M   'P 1'
#
loop_
_entity.id
_entity.type
_entity.pdbx_description
1 polymer ?
#
loop_
_entity_poly.entity_id
_entity_poly.type
_entity_poly.pdbx_seq_one_letter_code
_entity_poly.pdbx_strand_id
1 'polypeptide(L)'
;MEKTALDCSEAWPRGAPSEAQLTAATGSNGAEDSAADRPAWDSKIQYVLAQVGFSVGLGNVWRFPYLCHQNGGGAFMLLYIFLLLIVGVPLFFMELAAGQSIRQGSIGVWKHISPKLEGIGYSSCVVCFYVALYYNVIIAWSLFYLGNSFQYPLPWHHCPTDITINDTVKECSISSPTSYFWFRKALNITNSIEESGEFNSIMTGCLLAAWAIVSLAMIKGIKSSARVMYFSSVFPYVVLFIFLIRGLLLDGAMDGITYMFYPRLEIWGNVQVWRQAATQVFFALGLGYGSVIAYSSYNPVQNNCHRDALMVSCINFMTSVLASLVVFVVLGFRAKTIALGCVSKNIGLLNLKAANESHQPWWPHFNMTDPSSVSIPEYREWYSQYSSSVGLNITDCNLEDEMNKGVEGTGLAFIAFTEVMALFPGSPFWSSLFFLMLLNLGLSTMFGTMQGILTPLMDNFNFLGRHRTLLTVSSCALGFLIGLLFTQRSGNYFVTMFDDYSATLPLVIVVIFETISVAWVYGTDRFLDDIEIMLKWRPPVVYKYLWKYVCLLAMVGLLAASLLRMIFKGPTYTAWNQQTASEMTLEYPGWALAMIISLIVFASLPVPIGYIRSVLKTRGTRDTPSPEGAGHEMHRELYTKCNSTDQLESNSHHAPSQEDEGHHRINFLPVGNEQYQLLPQQEDEEEEEQDTGV
;
A
#
# COMPACT_ATOMS: atom_id res chain seq x y z
N MET A 1 28.16 8.52 -85.60
CA MET A 1 27.67 7.21 -85.14
C MET A 1 26.73 7.49 -83.97
N GLU A 2 25.41 7.67 -84.14
CA GLU A 2 24.43 6.76 -84.80
C GLU A 2 24.39 5.43 -84.01
N LYS A 3 23.33 4.90 -83.38
CA LYS A 3 21.84 4.92 -83.48
C LYS A 3 21.29 4.30 -82.14
N THR A 4 20.24 4.79 -81.46
CA THR A 4 18.80 4.30 -81.44
C THR A 4 18.63 2.76 -81.44
N ALA A 5 17.69 2.06 -80.80
CA ALA A 5 16.34 2.27 -80.23
C ALA A 5 16.02 1.02 -79.33
N LEU A 6 15.00 0.95 -78.46
CA LEU A 6 13.59 0.70 -78.80
C LEU A 6 12.65 0.76 -77.57
N ASP A 7 11.38 0.95 -77.91
CA ASP A 7 10.20 1.33 -77.13
C ASP A 7 9.35 0.15 -76.61
N CYS A 8 8.29 0.49 -75.87
CA CYS A 8 7.35 -0.31 -75.08
C CYS A 8 6.44 -1.31 -75.83
N SER A 9 5.83 -2.17 -75.01
CA SER A 9 4.55 -2.90 -75.17
C SER A 9 4.59 -4.34 -75.71
N GLU A 10 4.18 -5.29 -74.87
CA GLU A 10 3.16 -6.29 -75.21
C GLU A 10 2.57 -6.97 -73.95
N ALA A 11 1.28 -6.69 -73.76
CA ALA A 11 0.18 -7.46 -73.18
C ALA A 11 0.37 -8.59 -72.13
N TRP A 12 -0.34 -8.39 -71.01
CA TRP A 12 -0.92 -9.32 -70.02
C TRP A 12 -1.09 -10.81 -70.39
N PRO A 13 -1.06 -11.68 -69.36
CA PRO A 13 -2.24 -12.46 -69.03
C PRO A 13 -2.72 -12.28 -67.57
N ARG A 14 -4.04 -12.30 -67.44
CA ARG A 14 -4.82 -12.22 -66.20
C ARG A 14 -4.58 -13.45 -65.32
N GLY A 15 -4.55 -13.25 -64.01
CA GLY A 15 -4.71 -14.33 -63.02
C GLY A 15 -4.12 -13.98 -61.67
N ALA A 16 -4.84 -13.18 -60.88
CA ALA A 16 -4.52 -12.97 -59.47
C ALA A 16 -4.94 -14.21 -58.64
N PRO A 17 -4.09 -14.72 -57.74
CA PRO A 17 -4.53 -15.38 -56.53
C PRO A 17 -4.54 -14.37 -55.37
N SER A 18 -5.59 -14.43 -54.56
CA SER A 18 -5.85 -13.60 -53.39
C SER A 18 -4.70 -13.55 -52.38
N GLU A 19 -4.58 -12.40 -51.70
CA GLU A 19 -3.66 -12.00 -50.63
C GLU A 19 -3.73 -12.83 -49.32
N ALA A 20 -4.17 -14.09 -49.39
CA ALA A 20 -4.36 -14.99 -48.26
C ALA A 20 -3.42 -16.22 -48.26
N GLN A 21 -2.40 -16.27 -49.12
CA GLN A 21 -1.47 -17.41 -49.21
C GLN A 21 0.03 -17.07 -49.14
N LEU A 22 0.39 -15.84 -48.74
CA LEU A 22 1.80 -15.43 -48.53
C LEU A 22 2.17 -15.27 -47.04
N THR A 23 1.58 -16.08 -46.15
CA THR A 23 1.94 -16.11 -44.71
C THR A 23 2.32 -17.50 -44.20
N ALA A 24 2.62 -18.45 -45.09
CA ALA A 24 2.95 -19.82 -44.70
C ALA A 24 4.12 -20.42 -45.48
N ALA A 25 5.26 -19.72 -45.58
CA ALA A 25 6.53 -20.34 -46.00
C ALA A 25 7.77 -19.46 -45.77
N THR A 26 8.14 -19.18 -44.52
CA THR A 26 9.56 -18.95 -44.15
C THR A 26 9.73 -19.18 -42.65
N GLY A 27 9.88 -20.45 -42.28
CA GLY A 27 10.43 -20.86 -41.00
C GLY A 27 11.87 -21.32 -41.19
N SER A 28 12.76 -20.74 -40.36
CA SER A 28 14.10 -21.19 -39.97
C SER A 28 15.29 -20.36 -40.46
N ASN A 29 16.08 -19.96 -39.46
CA ASN A 29 17.44 -19.44 -39.45
C ASN A 29 17.62 -17.94 -39.68
N GLY A 30 17.68 -17.21 -38.56
CA GLY A 30 18.07 -15.81 -38.48
C GLY A 30 17.68 -15.20 -37.14
N ALA A 31 18.41 -15.54 -36.07
CA ALA A 31 18.31 -14.83 -34.81
C ALA A 31 19.01 -13.47 -34.97
N GLU A 32 18.26 -12.47 -35.42
CA GLU A 32 18.64 -11.06 -35.31
C GLU A 32 17.69 -10.37 -34.33
N ASP A 33 18.29 -9.61 -33.41
CA ASP A 33 17.68 -8.87 -32.32
C ASP A 33 16.55 -7.95 -32.81
N SER A 34 15.31 -8.44 -32.81
CA SER A 34 14.16 -7.57 -32.60
C SER A 34 14.16 -7.16 -31.13
N ALA A 35 14.08 -5.85 -30.86
CA ALA A 35 13.98 -5.30 -29.52
C ALA A 35 12.96 -6.11 -28.70
N ALA A 36 13.44 -6.86 -27.71
CA ALA A 36 12.61 -7.83 -26.99
C ALA A 36 11.43 -7.10 -26.34
N ASP A 37 10.23 -7.32 -26.88
CA ASP A 37 9.00 -6.72 -26.37
C ASP A 37 8.86 -7.00 -24.87
N ARG A 38 8.63 -5.93 -24.09
CA ARG A 38 8.43 -6.00 -22.64
C ARG A 38 7.34 -7.03 -22.33
N PRO A 39 7.55 -7.95 -21.37
CA PRO A 39 6.55 -8.98 -21.07
C PRO A 39 5.22 -8.35 -20.65
N ALA A 40 4.14 -8.68 -21.35
CA ALA A 40 2.80 -8.23 -21.01
C ALA A 40 2.14 -9.17 -19.98
N TRP A 41 1.07 -8.67 -19.34
CA TRP A 41 0.17 -9.50 -18.56
C TRP A 41 -0.59 -10.49 -19.45
N ASP A 42 -0.81 -11.71 -18.97
CA ASP A 42 -1.54 -12.74 -19.72
C ASP A 42 -3.04 -12.39 -19.83
N SER A 43 -3.59 -11.66 -18.84
CA SER A 43 -4.98 -11.20 -18.85
C SER A 43 -5.17 -9.93 -18.01
N LYS A 44 -6.28 -9.22 -18.29
CA LYS A 44 -6.67 -8.04 -17.50
C LYS A 44 -6.95 -8.38 -16.03
N ILE A 45 -7.57 -9.54 -15.77
CA ILE A 45 -7.86 -10.00 -14.41
C ILE A 45 -6.56 -10.25 -13.64
N GLN A 46 -5.54 -10.82 -14.29
CA GLN A 46 -4.23 -11.04 -13.68
C GLN A 46 -3.60 -9.74 -13.20
N TYR A 47 -3.64 -8.68 -14.03
CA TYR A 47 -3.17 -7.34 -13.66
C TYR A 47 -3.96 -6.77 -12.47
N VAL A 48 -5.29 -6.84 -12.53
CA VAL A 48 -6.16 -6.31 -11.47
C VAL A 48 -5.92 -7.03 -10.14
N LEU A 49 -5.83 -8.36 -10.15
CA LEU A 49 -5.53 -9.14 -8.95
C LEU A 49 -4.13 -8.88 -8.41
N ALA A 50 -3.13 -8.64 -9.28
CA ALA A 50 -1.80 -8.23 -8.84
C ALA A 50 -1.82 -6.84 -8.17
N GLN A 51 -2.52 -5.88 -8.76
CA GLN A 51 -2.64 -4.53 -8.22
C GLN A 51 -3.44 -4.51 -6.91
N VAL A 52 -4.54 -5.26 -6.85
CA VAL A 52 -5.33 -5.45 -5.63
C VAL A 52 -4.52 -6.19 -4.58
N GLY A 53 -3.80 -7.26 -4.91
CA GLY A 53 -2.98 -8.00 -3.96
C GLY A 53 -1.80 -7.19 -3.41
N PHE A 54 -1.27 -6.24 -4.18
CA PHE A 54 -0.27 -5.31 -3.68
C PHE A 54 -0.87 -4.24 -2.76
N SER A 55 -1.98 -3.62 -3.18
CA SER A 55 -2.63 -2.53 -2.44
C SER A 55 -3.30 -3.05 -1.15
N VAL A 56 -3.95 -4.22 -1.24
CA VAL A 56 -4.56 -4.92 -0.11
C VAL A 56 -3.49 -5.74 0.58
N GLY A 57 -2.81 -5.09 1.52
CA GLY A 57 -1.73 -5.71 2.28
C GLY A 57 -2.09 -6.00 3.73
N LEU A 58 -1.06 -6.39 4.46
CA LEU A 58 -1.07 -6.59 5.91
C LEU A 58 -1.62 -5.36 6.68
N GLY A 59 -1.37 -4.16 6.17
CA GLY A 59 -1.88 -2.91 6.75
C GLY A 59 -3.40 -2.81 6.78
N ASN A 60 -4.13 -3.46 5.86
CA ASN A 60 -5.59 -3.43 5.85
C ASN A 60 -6.19 -4.32 6.95
N VAL A 61 -5.47 -5.35 7.41
CA VAL A 61 -5.97 -6.34 8.38
C VAL A 61 -5.73 -5.94 9.82
N TRP A 62 -4.61 -5.29 10.15
CA TRP A 62 -4.36 -4.84 11.52
C TRP A 62 -4.22 -3.33 11.67
N ARG A 63 -3.54 -2.64 10.74
CA ARG A 63 -3.20 -1.22 10.93
C ARG A 63 -4.43 -0.34 10.76
N PHE A 64 -5.23 -0.58 9.72
CA PHE A 64 -6.46 0.19 9.50
C PHE A 64 -7.48 -0.01 10.63
N PRO A 65 -7.80 -1.24 11.08
CA PRO A 65 -8.73 -1.45 12.21
C PRO A 65 -8.22 -0.85 13.52
N TYR A 66 -6.91 -0.95 13.78
CA TYR A 66 -6.24 -0.30 14.90
C TYR A 66 -6.39 1.23 14.86
N LEU A 67 -6.09 1.85 13.73
CA LEU A 67 -6.22 3.30 13.58
C LEU A 67 -7.68 3.76 13.64
N CYS A 68 -8.60 2.95 13.12
CA CYS A 68 -10.04 3.17 13.25
C CYS A 68 -10.45 3.15 14.72
N HIS A 69 -9.99 2.15 15.48
CA HIS A 69 -10.29 2.00 16.91
C HIS A 69 -9.76 3.18 17.74
N GLN A 70 -8.50 3.56 17.56
CA GLN A 70 -7.88 4.64 18.34
C GLN A 70 -8.42 6.04 18.01
N ASN A 71 -8.86 6.26 16.76
CA ASN A 71 -9.23 7.60 16.28
C ASN A 71 -10.75 7.81 16.17
N GLY A 72 -11.53 7.16 17.04
CA GLY A 72 -12.97 7.44 17.16
C GLY A 72 -13.86 6.68 16.19
N GLY A 73 -13.44 5.49 15.75
CA GLY A 73 -14.25 4.57 14.95
C GLY A 73 -14.73 5.20 13.65
N GLY A 74 -16.05 5.38 13.54
CA GLY A 74 -16.71 5.91 12.36
C GLY A 74 -16.20 7.30 11.95
N ALA A 75 -15.73 8.11 12.90
CA ALA A 75 -15.15 9.42 12.59
C ALA A 75 -13.85 9.30 11.78
N PHE A 76 -13.01 8.30 12.07
CA PHE A 76 -11.81 8.01 11.30
C PHE A 76 -12.15 7.48 9.90
N MET A 77 -13.16 6.61 9.79
CA MET A 77 -13.59 6.08 8.48
C MET A 77 -14.07 7.18 7.54
N LEU A 78 -14.88 8.11 8.02
CA LEU A 78 -15.34 9.26 7.23
C LEU A 78 -14.17 10.12 6.75
N LEU A 79 -13.22 10.40 7.64
CA LEU A 79 -12.01 11.15 7.30
C LEU A 79 -11.14 10.41 6.28
N TYR A 80 -10.99 9.09 6.42
CA TYR A 80 -10.24 8.26 5.48
C TYR A 80 -10.86 8.30 4.08
N ILE A 81 -12.18 8.18 3.95
CA ILE A 81 -12.88 8.28 2.67
C ILE A 81 -12.62 9.64 2.01
N PHE A 82 -12.73 10.72 2.79
CA PHE A 82 -12.46 12.07 2.31
C PHE A 82 -11.03 12.21 1.75
N LEU A 83 -10.02 11.76 2.49
CA LEU A 83 -8.63 11.81 2.05
C LEU A 83 -8.33 10.85 0.88
N LEU A 84 -8.98 9.68 0.86
CA LEU A 84 -8.87 8.73 -0.22
C LEU A 84 -9.37 9.32 -1.55
N LEU A 85 -10.52 9.99 -1.54
CA LEU A 85 -11.10 10.57 -2.76
C LEU A 85 -10.35 11.80 -3.25
N ILE A 86 -9.90 12.66 -2.34
CA ILE A 86 -9.30 13.96 -2.69
C ILE A 86 -7.79 13.87 -2.95
N VAL A 87 -7.09 12.97 -2.26
CA VAL A 87 -5.63 12.84 -2.33
C VAL A 87 -5.22 11.49 -2.89
N GLY A 88 -5.75 10.39 -2.33
CA GLY A 88 -5.36 9.03 -2.69
C GLY A 88 -5.61 8.67 -4.16
N VAL A 89 -6.87 8.69 -4.60
CA VAL A 89 -7.30 8.33 -5.96
C VAL A 89 -6.60 9.19 -7.02
N PRO A 90 -6.50 10.53 -6.89
CA PRO A 90 -5.77 11.34 -7.84
C PRO A 90 -4.29 10.97 -7.96
N LEU A 91 -3.58 10.80 -6.85
CA LEU A 91 -2.15 10.43 -6.89
C LEU A 91 -1.95 9.02 -7.45
N PHE A 92 -2.82 8.08 -7.08
CA PHE A 92 -2.78 6.72 -7.61
C PHE A 92 -3.02 6.68 -9.12
N PHE A 93 -4.00 7.45 -9.61
CA PHE A 93 -4.24 7.59 -11.05
C PHE A 93 -3.05 8.21 -11.79
N MET A 94 -2.38 9.21 -11.18
CA MET A 94 -1.18 9.82 -11.75
C MET A 94 -0.05 8.80 -11.94
N GLU A 95 0.25 7.98 -10.93
CA GLU A 95 1.29 6.95 -11.02
C GLU A 95 0.96 5.87 -12.07
N LEU A 96 -0.30 5.41 -12.10
CA LEU A 96 -0.76 4.45 -13.11
C LEU A 96 -0.63 5.00 -14.53
N ALA A 97 -1.03 6.25 -14.75
CA ALA A 97 -0.92 6.91 -16.04
C ALA A 97 0.54 7.15 -16.45
N ALA A 98 1.40 7.55 -15.52
CA ALA A 98 2.83 7.75 -15.78
C ALA A 98 3.55 6.43 -16.14
N GLY A 99 3.25 5.33 -15.44
CA GLY A 99 3.81 4.02 -15.76
C GLY A 99 3.31 3.47 -17.09
N GLN A 100 2.01 3.59 -17.38
CA GLN A 100 1.42 3.07 -18.62
C GLN A 100 1.83 3.86 -19.88
N SER A 101 1.98 5.19 -19.78
CA SER A 101 2.38 6.04 -20.91
C SER A 101 3.82 5.79 -21.35
N ILE A 102 4.75 5.75 -20.38
CA ILE A 102 6.19 5.68 -20.66
C ILE A 102 6.69 4.22 -20.79
N ARG A 103 5.97 3.26 -20.20
CA ARG A 103 6.29 1.81 -20.23
C ARG A 103 7.69 1.47 -19.73
N GLN A 104 8.15 2.19 -18.71
CA GLN A 104 9.40 1.94 -17.97
C GLN A 104 9.14 1.88 -16.46
N GLY A 105 10.08 1.31 -15.69
CA GLY A 105 10.07 1.42 -14.23
C GLY A 105 10.28 2.86 -13.74
N SER A 106 10.07 3.10 -12.43
CA SER A 106 10.10 4.44 -11.81
C SER A 106 11.32 5.30 -12.19
N ILE A 107 12.55 4.76 -12.14
CA ILE A 107 13.76 5.50 -12.55
C ILE A 107 13.68 5.98 -14.01
N GLY A 108 13.19 5.12 -14.92
CA GLY A 108 13.04 5.44 -16.34
C GLY A 108 11.97 6.50 -16.59
N VAL A 109 10.83 6.39 -15.90
CA VAL A 109 9.72 7.36 -15.95
C VAL A 109 10.19 8.76 -15.59
N TRP A 110 10.84 8.92 -14.43
CA TRP A 110 11.27 10.23 -13.98
C TRP A 110 12.40 10.81 -14.82
N LYS A 111 13.27 9.96 -15.37
CA LYS A 111 14.32 10.34 -16.32
C LYS A 111 13.76 10.81 -17.67
N HIS A 112 12.69 10.16 -18.15
CA HIS A 112 12.00 10.55 -19.38
C HIS A 112 11.31 11.92 -19.24
N ILE A 113 10.65 12.17 -18.10
CA ILE A 113 10.04 13.47 -17.80
C ILE A 113 11.11 14.57 -17.70
N SER A 114 12.18 14.33 -16.94
CA SER A 114 13.35 15.22 -16.92
C SER A 114 14.58 14.49 -16.40
N PRO A 115 15.74 14.61 -17.06
CA PRO A 115 16.98 14.01 -16.56
C PRO A 115 17.45 14.62 -15.22
N LYS A 116 16.85 15.71 -14.75
CA LYS A 116 17.12 16.29 -13.43
C LYS A 116 16.39 15.57 -12.29
N LEU A 117 15.36 14.79 -12.61
CA LEU A 117 14.44 14.17 -11.66
C LEU A 117 14.64 12.65 -11.52
N GLU A 118 15.64 12.08 -12.19
CA GLU A 118 16.01 10.65 -12.12
C GLU A 118 16.22 10.17 -10.66
N GLY A 119 16.66 11.07 -9.77
CA GLY A 119 16.86 10.81 -8.34
C GLY A 119 15.59 10.36 -7.59
N ILE A 120 14.40 10.74 -8.07
CA ILE A 120 13.12 10.33 -7.48
C ILE A 120 12.98 8.81 -7.54
N GLY A 121 13.21 8.21 -8.71
CA GLY A 121 13.09 6.76 -8.85
C GLY A 121 14.09 5.96 -8.01
N TYR A 122 15.32 6.48 -7.84
CA TYR A 122 16.30 5.86 -6.93
C TYR A 122 15.84 5.93 -5.48
N SER A 123 15.25 7.06 -5.06
CA SER A 123 14.68 7.22 -3.73
C SER A 123 13.52 6.25 -3.50
N SER A 124 12.60 6.12 -4.45
CA SER A 124 11.51 5.12 -4.41
C SER A 124 12.05 3.69 -4.24
N CYS A 125 13.11 3.31 -4.96
CA CYS A 125 13.72 1.98 -4.81
C CYS A 125 14.30 1.74 -3.40
N VAL A 126 14.95 2.75 -2.80
CA VAL A 126 15.49 2.64 -1.43
C VAL A 126 14.37 2.50 -0.40
N VAL A 127 13.30 3.30 -0.53
CA VAL A 127 12.13 3.21 0.34
C VAL A 127 11.45 1.85 0.20
N CYS A 128 11.26 1.36 -1.03
CA CYS A 128 10.75 0.01 -1.27
C CYS A 128 11.61 -1.08 -0.63
N PHE A 129 12.93 -0.92 -0.66
CA PHE A 129 13.84 -1.85 -0.01
C PHE A 129 13.65 -1.83 1.51
N TYR A 130 13.52 -0.66 2.14
CA TYR A 130 13.20 -0.57 3.57
C TYR A 130 11.87 -1.24 3.91
N VAL A 131 10.83 -1.01 3.12
CA VAL A 131 9.53 -1.67 3.35
C VAL A 131 9.64 -3.19 3.18
N ALA A 132 10.34 -3.66 2.15
CA ALA A 132 10.55 -5.08 1.91
C ALA A 132 11.28 -5.76 3.08
N LEU A 133 12.24 -5.08 3.72
CA LEU A 133 12.97 -5.61 4.86
C LEU A 133 12.04 -5.97 6.03
N TYR A 134 11.26 -5.02 6.54
CA TYR A 134 10.46 -5.25 7.75
C TYR A 134 9.14 -5.99 7.46
N TYR A 135 8.53 -5.83 6.28
CA TYR A 135 7.35 -6.64 5.92
C TYR A 135 7.69 -8.13 5.84
N ASN A 136 8.88 -8.49 5.36
CA ASN A 136 9.28 -9.89 5.31
C ASN A 136 9.55 -10.50 6.70
N VAL A 137 9.87 -9.68 7.70
CA VAL A 137 9.93 -10.12 9.11
C VAL A 137 8.54 -10.50 9.61
N ILE A 138 7.49 -9.77 9.21
CA ILE A 138 6.12 -10.11 9.62
C ILE A 138 5.62 -11.39 8.94
N ILE A 139 6.07 -11.65 7.71
CA ILE A 139 5.86 -12.96 7.05
C ILE A 139 6.58 -14.07 7.84
N ALA A 140 7.79 -13.81 8.32
CA ALA A 140 8.52 -14.76 9.17
C ALA A 140 7.77 -15.05 10.48
N TRP A 141 7.21 -14.03 11.15
CA TRP A 141 6.34 -14.22 12.31
C TRP A 141 5.10 -15.05 11.96
N SER A 142 4.48 -14.79 10.82
CA SER A 142 3.32 -15.57 10.35
C SER A 142 3.67 -17.03 10.09
N LEU A 143 4.84 -17.33 9.52
CA LEU A 143 5.36 -18.69 9.34
C LEU A 143 5.60 -19.39 10.68
N PHE A 144 6.18 -18.70 11.65
CA PHE A 144 6.41 -19.23 13.00
C PHE A 144 5.10 -19.65 13.67
N TYR A 145 4.08 -18.78 13.64
CA TYR A 145 2.77 -19.09 14.21
C TYR A 145 2.02 -20.17 13.42
N LEU A 146 2.12 -20.17 12.08
CA LEU A 146 1.53 -21.21 11.25
C LEU A 146 2.11 -22.59 11.60
N GLY A 147 3.44 -22.70 11.73
CA GLY A 147 4.09 -23.95 12.15
C GLY A 147 3.64 -24.43 13.53
N ASN A 148 3.39 -23.51 14.46
CA ASN A 148 2.90 -23.82 15.79
C ASN A 148 1.38 -24.06 15.87
N SER A 149 0.62 -23.82 14.80
CA SER A 149 -0.84 -23.98 14.79
C SER A 149 -1.29 -25.44 14.62
N PHE A 150 -0.41 -26.35 14.19
CA PHE A 150 -0.75 -27.75 13.88
C PHE A 150 -0.72 -28.69 15.10
N GLN A 151 -0.95 -28.17 16.31
CA GLN A 151 -0.97 -28.96 17.55
C GLN A 151 -2.17 -28.61 18.43
N TYR A 152 -2.64 -29.59 19.19
CA TYR A 152 -3.74 -29.44 20.15
C TYR A 152 -3.30 -29.94 21.53
N PRO A 153 -3.40 -29.12 22.60
CA PRO A 153 -3.82 -27.72 22.63
C PRO A 153 -2.81 -26.77 21.97
N LEU A 154 -3.25 -25.56 21.60
CA LEU A 154 -2.36 -24.52 21.07
C LEU A 154 -1.32 -24.08 22.12
N PRO A 155 -0.08 -23.73 21.73
CA PRO A 155 0.99 -23.36 22.67
C PRO A 155 0.69 -22.14 23.55
N TRP A 156 -0.18 -21.25 23.08
CA TRP A 156 -0.59 -20.03 23.76
C TRP A 156 -1.97 -20.16 24.43
N HIS A 157 -2.46 -21.39 24.65
CA HIS A 157 -3.74 -21.63 25.31
C HIS A 157 -3.63 -21.52 26.85
N HIS A 158 -2.51 -21.96 27.43
CA HIS A 158 -2.30 -21.98 28.88
C HIS A 158 -0.95 -21.38 29.27
N CYS A 159 -0.89 -20.79 30.46
CA CYS A 159 0.38 -20.37 31.05
C CYS A 159 1.23 -21.59 31.41
N PRO A 160 2.55 -21.55 31.13
CA PRO A 160 3.46 -22.59 31.61
C PRO A 160 3.61 -22.52 33.13
N THR A 161 3.79 -23.68 33.76
CA THR A 161 4.15 -23.82 35.16
C THR A 161 5.65 -23.83 35.33
N ASP A 162 6.16 -23.04 36.27
CA ASP A 162 7.56 -23.09 36.68
C ASP A 162 7.81 -24.37 37.48
N ILE A 163 8.69 -25.23 36.98
CA ILE A 163 9.01 -26.53 37.60
C ILE A 163 9.66 -26.34 38.98
N THR A 164 10.31 -25.21 39.22
CA THR A 164 11.05 -24.96 40.47
C THR A 164 10.15 -24.48 41.62
N ILE A 165 9.10 -23.73 41.30
CA ILE A 165 8.17 -23.14 42.27
C ILE A 165 6.84 -23.92 42.30
N ASN A 166 6.62 -24.80 41.31
CA ASN A 166 5.36 -25.53 41.07
C ASN A 166 4.15 -24.59 40.99
N ASP A 167 4.38 -23.36 40.53
CA ASP A 167 3.38 -22.32 40.36
C ASP A 167 3.45 -21.78 38.92
N THR A 168 2.38 -21.15 38.48
CA THR A 168 2.32 -20.47 37.19
C THR A 168 3.38 -19.38 37.10
N VAL A 169 4.01 -19.24 35.93
CA VAL A 169 4.98 -18.16 35.71
C VAL A 169 4.32 -16.82 35.96
N LYS A 170 4.83 -16.06 36.93
CA LYS A 170 4.25 -14.78 37.40
C LYS A 170 4.04 -13.76 36.28
N GLU A 171 4.94 -13.69 35.31
CA GLU A 171 4.80 -12.81 34.14
C GLU A 171 3.58 -13.18 33.28
N CYS A 172 3.30 -14.48 33.13
CA CYS A 172 2.17 -14.97 32.35
C CYS A 172 0.84 -14.77 33.09
N SER A 173 0.82 -14.94 34.42
CA SER A 173 -0.40 -14.75 35.21
C SER A 173 -0.85 -13.30 35.35
N ILE A 174 0.09 -12.33 35.29
CA ILE A 174 -0.22 -10.90 35.29
C ILE A 174 -0.70 -10.42 33.91
N SER A 175 -0.09 -10.93 32.83
CA SER A 175 -0.43 -10.54 31.46
C SER A 175 -1.47 -11.49 30.87
N SER A 176 -1.11 -12.29 29.87
CA SER A 176 -1.94 -13.34 29.31
C SER A 176 -1.07 -14.44 28.70
N PRO A 177 -1.58 -15.68 28.53
CA PRO A 177 -0.87 -16.76 27.85
C PRO A 177 -0.37 -16.36 26.44
N THR A 178 -1.16 -15.58 25.71
CA THR A 178 -0.84 -15.10 24.35
C THR A 178 0.24 -14.02 24.36
N SER A 179 0.14 -13.04 25.27
CA SER A 179 1.16 -12.00 25.43
C SER A 179 2.50 -12.60 25.84
N TYR A 180 2.48 -13.54 26.81
CA TYR A 180 3.67 -14.27 27.22
C TYR A 180 4.28 -15.07 26.06
N PHE A 181 3.46 -15.78 25.28
CA PHE A 181 3.94 -16.51 24.12
C PHE A 181 4.61 -15.58 23.10
N TRP A 182 4.01 -14.42 22.80
CA TRP A 182 4.58 -13.44 21.88
C TRP A 182 5.93 -12.87 22.38
N PHE A 183 5.94 -12.28 23.58
CA PHE A 183 7.12 -11.57 24.07
C PHE A 183 8.24 -12.50 24.54
N ARG A 184 7.93 -13.69 25.09
CA ARG A 184 8.95 -14.60 25.65
C ARG A 184 9.28 -15.78 24.76
N LYS A 185 8.31 -16.40 24.09
CA LYS A 185 8.56 -17.59 23.26
C LYS A 185 8.87 -17.24 21.81
N ALA A 186 8.11 -16.33 21.20
CA ALA A 186 8.30 -15.96 19.81
C ALA A 186 9.48 -14.98 19.63
N LEU A 187 9.44 -13.83 20.30
CA LEU A 187 10.45 -12.78 20.15
C LEU A 187 11.63 -12.94 21.12
N ASN A 188 11.36 -13.41 22.35
CA ASN A 188 12.32 -13.36 23.46
C ASN A 188 12.88 -11.94 23.68
N ILE A 189 11.98 -10.98 23.86
CA ILE A 189 12.27 -9.54 23.82
C ILE A 189 13.09 -9.05 25.03
N THR A 190 13.90 -8.01 24.82
CA THR A 190 14.61 -7.24 25.87
C THR A 190 13.75 -6.11 26.42
N ASN A 191 14.13 -5.56 27.59
CA ASN A 191 13.37 -4.46 28.20
C ASN A 191 13.58 -3.12 27.47
N SER A 192 14.68 -2.97 26.73
CA SER A 192 14.99 -1.75 25.98
C SER A 192 15.66 -2.08 24.64
N ILE A 193 15.73 -1.07 23.76
CA ILE A 193 16.44 -1.15 22.48
C ILE A 193 17.97 -1.15 22.66
N GLU A 194 18.48 -0.63 23.77
CA GLU A 194 19.92 -0.55 24.06
C GLU A 194 20.52 -1.92 24.37
N GLU A 195 19.72 -2.83 24.92
CA GLU A 195 20.12 -4.20 25.17
C GLU A 195 20.05 -4.99 23.87
N SER A 196 21.19 -5.11 23.17
CA SER A 196 21.32 -6.05 22.05
C SER A 196 21.47 -7.47 22.59
N GLY A 197 20.51 -8.33 22.31
CA GLY A 197 20.57 -9.75 22.64
C GLY A 197 21.11 -10.62 21.49
N GLU A 198 21.19 -11.92 21.75
CA GLU A 198 21.54 -12.93 20.74
C GLU A 198 20.48 -13.03 19.63
N PHE A 199 20.86 -13.58 18.48
CA PHE A 199 19.91 -13.87 17.40
C PHE A 199 19.03 -15.05 17.77
N ASN A 200 17.71 -14.88 17.65
CA ASN A 200 16.77 -15.97 17.79
C ASN A 200 16.90 -16.91 16.58
N SER A 201 17.43 -18.12 16.79
CA SER A 201 17.72 -19.09 15.73
C SER A 201 16.46 -19.57 15.00
N ILE A 202 15.35 -19.76 15.73
CA ILE A 202 14.06 -20.16 15.15
C ILE A 202 13.54 -19.04 14.26
N MET A 203 13.55 -17.80 14.75
CA MET A 203 13.08 -16.65 13.99
C MET A 203 13.94 -16.38 12.75
N THR A 204 15.25 -16.58 12.88
CA THR A 204 16.20 -16.50 11.76
C THR A 204 15.91 -17.55 10.69
N GLY A 205 15.56 -18.78 11.09
CA GLY A 205 15.10 -19.83 10.17
C GLY A 205 13.80 -19.45 9.45
N CYS A 206 12.82 -18.89 10.17
CA CYS A 206 11.58 -18.38 9.56
C CYS A 206 11.82 -17.23 8.59
N LEU A 207 12.76 -16.32 8.89
CA LEU A 207 13.12 -15.22 8.01
C LEU A 207 13.82 -15.71 6.73
N LEU A 208 14.71 -16.70 6.85
CA LEU A 208 15.32 -17.36 5.70
C LEU A 208 14.25 -18.02 4.82
N ALA A 209 13.30 -18.72 5.42
CA ALA A 209 12.18 -19.33 4.71
C ALA A 209 11.31 -18.28 4.01
N ALA A 210 11.00 -17.16 4.66
CA ALA A 210 10.23 -16.07 4.06
C ALA A 210 10.92 -15.50 2.81
N TRP A 211 12.22 -15.15 2.90
CA TRP A 211 12.99 -14.68 1.74
C TRP A 211 13.14 -15.74 0.65
N ALA A 212 13.27 -17.02 1.02
CA ALA A 212 13.32 -18.11 0.05
C ALA A 212 12.00 -18.27 -0.71
N ILE A 213 10.85 -18.19 -0.04
CA ILE A 213 9.52 -18.24 -0.67
C ILE A 213 9.35 -17.07 -1.65
N VAL A 214 9.70 -15.85 -1.24
CA VAL A 214 9.64 -14.66 -2.11
C VAL A 214 10.57 -14.84 -3.33
N SER A 215 11.80 -15.29 -3.12
CA SER A 215 12.78 -15.53 -4.18
C SER A 215 12.30 -16.58 -5.20
N LEU A 216 11.79 -17.72 -4.72
CA LEU A 216 11.28 -18.80 -5.57
C LEU A 216 10.05 -18.36 -6.38
N ALA A 217 9.10 -17.64 -5.76
CA ALA A 217 7.91 -17.14 -6.43
C ALA A 217 8.26 -16.14 -7.54
N MET A 218 9.31 -15.34 -7.36
CA MET A 218 9.76 -14.29 -8.27
C MET A 218 10.84 -14.75 -9.27
N ILE A 219 11.27 -16.02 -9.24
CA ILE A 219 12.46 -16.47 -9.97
C ILE A 219 12.36 -16.32 -11.50
N LYS A 220 11.16 -16.45 -12.08
CA LYS A 220 10.91 -16.19 -13.52
C LYS A 220 10.30 -14.81 -13.78
N GLY A 221 10.45 -13.87 -12.84
CA GLY A 221 9.86 -12.53 -12.90
C GLY A 221 8.33 -12.55 -12.80
N ILE A 222 7.70 -11.58 -13.48
CA ILE A 222 6.27 -11.29 -13.31
C ILE A 222 5.36 -12.50 -13.64
N LYS A 223 5.70 -13.28 -14.67
CA LYS A 223 4.91 -14.46 -15.09
C LYS A 223 4.79 -15.55 -14.02
N SER A 224 5.81 -15.74 -13.19
CA SER A 224 5.76 -16.71 -12.09
C SER A 224 4.99 -16.14 -10.91
N SER A 225 5.32 -14.92 -10.49
CA SER A 225 4.64 -14.25 -9.38
C SER A 225 3.14 -14.11 -9.61
N ALA A 226 2.72 -13.84 -10.86
CA ALA A 226 1.33 -13.66 -11.21
C ALA A 226 0.49 -14.92 -11.09
N ARG A 227 1.07 -16.11 -11.25
CA ARG A 227 0.37 -17.37 -11.00
C ARG A 227 0.12 -17.59 -9.51
N VAL A 228 1.09 -17.25 -8.67
CA VAL A 228 0.96 -17.33 -7.21
C VAL A 228 -0.05 -16.31 -6.70
N MET A 229 -0.05 -15.10 -7.27
CA MET A 229 -0.97 -14.01 -6.89
C MET A 229 -2.45 -14.37 -7.06
N TYR A 230 -2.84 -15.24 -8.00
CA TYR A 230 -4.24 -15.68 -8.11
C TYR A 230 -4.76 -16.30 -6.80
N PHE A 231 -4.02 -17.25 -6.24
CA PHE A 231 -4.39 -17.85 -4.97
C PHE A 231 -4.17 -16.85 -3.82
N SER A 232 -3.01 -16.19 -3.81
CA SER A 232 -2.57 -15.34 -2.70
C SER A 232 -3.44 -14.10 -2.49
N SER A 233 -4.07 -13.57 -3.55
CA SER A 233 -4.96 -12.40 -3.48
C SER A 233 -6.42 -12.77 -3.17
N VAL A 234 -6.90 -13.93 -3.63
CA VAL A 234 -8.31 -14.34 -3.46
C VAL A 234 -8.53 -15.04 -2.12
N PHE A 235 -7.60 -15.91 -1.70
CA PHE A 235 -7.73 -16.70 -0.47
C PHE A 235 -8.01 -15.84 0.78
N PRO A 236 -7.35 -14.69 1.00
CA PRO A 236 -7.64 -13.83 2.14
C PRO A 236 -9.10 -13.38 2.24
N TYR A 237 -9.76 -13.10 1.11
CA TYR A 237 -11.18 -12.69 1.12
C TYR A 237 -12.10 -13.81 1.59
N VAL A 238 -11.81 -15.05 1.15
CA VAL A 238 -12.55 -16.24 1.59
C VAL A 238 -12.43 -16.40 3.10
N VAL A 239 -11.20 -16.25 3.62
CA VAL A 239 -10.94 -16.35 5.07
C VAL A 239 -11.63 -15.24 5.84
N LEU A 240 -11.49 -13.97 5.43
CA LEU A 240 -12.18 -12.84 6.07
C LEU A 240 -13.69 -13.04 6.12
N PHE A 241 -14.30 -13.55 5.05
CA PHE A 241 -15.73 -13.84 5.02
C PHE A 241 -16.14 -14.95 5.98
N ILE A 242 -15.35 -16.04 6.07
CA ILE A 242 -15.57 -17.12 7.04
C ILE A 242 -15.45 -16.60 8.48
N PHE A 243 -14.42 -15.79 8.77
CA PHE A 243 -14.26 -15.18 10.09
C PHE A 243 -15.36 -14.19 10.42
N LEU A 244 -15.89 -13.46 9.44
CA LEU A 244 -17.04 -12.58 9.64
C LEU A 244 -18.28 -13.37 10.07
N ILE A 245 -18.63 -14.43 9.34
CA ILE A 245 -19.76 -15.29 9.69
C ILE A 245 -19.57 -15.87 11.10
N ARG A 246 -18.38 -16.43 11.39
CA ARG A 246 -18.11 -17.00 12.71
C ARG A 246 -18.17 -15.95 13.82
N GLY A 247 -17.63 -14.77 13.56
CA GLY A 247 -17.60 -13.65 14.50
C GLY A 247 -19.00 -13.14 14.82
N LEU A 248 -19.87 -12.98 13.83
CA LEU A 248 -21.24 -12.50 14.02
C LEU A 248 -22.09 -13.46 14.88
N LEU A 249 -21.70 -14.73 14.97
CA LEU A 249 -22.32 -15.74 15.83
C LEU A 249 -21.81 -15.71 17.29
N LEU A 250 -20.90 -14.79 17.64
CA LEU A 250 -20.35 -14.67 18.99
C LEU A 250 -21.12 -13.65 19.84
N ASP A 251 -21.25 -13.96 21.12
CA ASP A 251 -21.87 -13.06 22.10
C ASP A 251 -20.99 -11.83 22.35
N GLY A 252 -21.49 -10.64 21.96
CA GLY A 252 -20.73 -9.38 22.04
C GLY A 252 -20.29 -8.82 20.68
N ALA A 253 -20.60 -9.51 19.58
CA ALA A 253 -20.33 -9.02 18.22
C ALA A 253 -20.94 -7.63 17.97
N MET A 254 -22.19 -7.42 18.39
CA MET A 254 -22.92 -6.16 18.19
C MET A 254 -22.32 -4.98 18.96
N ASP A 255 -21.75 -5.22 20.14
CA ASP A 255 -21.07 -4.18 20.94
C ASP A 255 -19.84 -3.64 20.17
N GLY A 256 -19.08 -4.56 19.55
CA GLY A 256 -17.97 -4.26 18.65
C GLY A 256 -18.36 -3.45 17.42
N ILE A 257 -19.41 -3.89 16.71
CA ILE A 257 -19.92 -3.20 15.50
C ILE A 257 -20.42 -1.80 15.83
N THR A 258 -21.15 -1.67 16.94
CA THR A 258 -21.69 -0.37 17.38
C THR A 258 -20.55 0.60 17.67
N TYR A 259 -19.52 0.15 18.37
CA TYR A 259 -18.32 0.97 18.62
C TYR A 259 -17.61 1.37 17.31
N MET A 260 -17.50 0.47 16.33
CA MET A 260 -16.88 0.75 15.04
C MET A 260 -17.60 1.86 14.28
N PHE A 261 -18.93 1.83 14.21
CA PHE A 261 -19.69 2.79 13.39
C PHE A 261 -20.09 4.06 14.14
N TYR A 262 -20.00 4.11 15.47
CA TYR A 262 -20.35 5.30 16.24
C TYR A 262 -19.33 6.44 16.01
N PRO A 263 -19.71 7.57 15.39
CA PRO A 263 -18.76 8.59 14.97
C PRO A 263 -18.50 9.63 16.08
N ARG A 264 -17.30 9.61 16.68
CA ARG A 264 -16.84 10.63 17.63
C ARG A 264 -16.15 11.80 16.91
N LEU A 265 -16.94 12.71 16.33
CA LEU A 265 -16.44 13.81 15.46
C LEU A 265 -15.52 14.82 16.17
N GLU A 266 -15.57 14.90 17.49
CA GLU A 266 -14.70 15.77 18.31
C GLU A 266 -13.21 15.53 18.05
N ILE A 267 -12.86 14.30 17.68
CA ILE A 267 -11.48 13.84 17.44
C ILE A 267 -10.87 14.51 16.20
N TRP A 268 -11.67 15.05 15.27
CA TRP A 268 -11.17 15.75 14.08
C TRP A 268 -10.39 17.03 14.39
N GLY A 269 -10.56 17.62 15.58
CA GLY A 269 -9.73 18.74 16.04
C GLY A 269 -8.27 18.37 16.25
N ASN A 270 -7.94 17.07 16.34
CA ASN A 270 -6.59 16.61 16.53
C ASN A 270 -5.87 16.39 15.19
N VAL A 271 -4.85 17.20 14.92
CA VAL A 271 -3.98 17.10 13.72
C VAL A 271 -3.35 15.72 13.57
N GLN A 272 -3.18 14.98 14.67
CA GLN A 272 -2.64 13.61 14.64
C GLN A 272 -3.50 12.70 13.77
N VAL A 273 -4.82 12.80 13.90
CA VAL A 273 -5.79 11.91 13.28
C VAL A 273 -5.76 12.08 11.76
N TRP A 274 -5.66 13.33 11.29
CA TRP A 274 -5.43 13.67 9.88
C TRP A 274 -4.13 13.10 9.35
N ARG A 275 -3.06 13.19 10.13
CA ARG A 275 -1.75 12.62 9.77
C ARG A 275 -1.83 11.10 9.62
N GLN A 276 -2.39 10.40 10.61
CA GLN A 276 -2.54 8.94 10.56
C GLN A 276 -3.43 8.48 9.41
N ALA A 277 -4.56 9.17 9.18
CA ALA A 277 -5.47 8.84 8.09
C ALA A 277 -4.79 9.01 6.71
N ALA A 278 -4.07 10.10 6.50
CA ALA A 278 -3.37 10.33 5.23
C ALA A 278 -2.20 9.36 5.02
N THR A 279 -1.38 9.11 6.05
CA THR A 279 -0.34 8.09 6.00
C THR A 279 -0.94 6.72 5.65
N GLN A 280 -2.08 6.36 6.24
CA GLN A 280 -2.76 5.11 5.92
C GLN A 280 -3.23 5.05 4.46
N VAL A 281 -3.69 6.16 3.86
CA VAL A 281 -4.02 6.20 2.42
C VAL A 281 -2.80 5.90 1.57
N PHE A 282 -1.63 6.47 1.90
CA PHE A 282 -0.41 6.28 1.11
C PHE A 282 0.12 4.86 1.20
N PHE A 283 0.16 4.29 2.42
CA PHE A 283 0.57 2.91 2.63
C PHE A 283 -0.41 1.90 2.01
N ALA A 284 -1.72 2.17 2.07
CA ALA A 284 -2.73 1.25 1.52
C ALA A 284 -2.77 1.26 -0.02
N LEU A 285 -2.50 2.39 -0.68
CA LEU A 285 -2.43 2.43 -2.14
C LEU A 285 -1.02 2.17 -2.69
N GLY A 286 0.00 2.14 -1.84
CA GLY A 286 1.40 1.96 -2.23
C GLY A 286 1.97 3.13 -3.04
N LEU A 287 1.58 4.37 -2.70
CA LEU A 287 2.01 5.58 -3.41
C LEU A 287 3.48 5.92 -3.13
N GLY A 288 4.24 6.27 -4.17
CA GLY A 288 5.66 6.61 -4.09
C GLY A 288 6.61 5.41 -4.02
N TYR A 289 6.07 4.19 -3.99
CA TYR A 289 6.87 2.96 -4.00
C TYR A 289 7.51 2.73 -5.38
N GLY A 290 6.88 3.24 -6.45
CA GLY A 290 7.24 2.89 -7.82
C GLY A 290 6.76 1.49 -8.25
N SER A 291 6.16 0.71 -7.34
CA SER A 291 5.52 -0.57 -7.64
C SER A 291 4.28 -0.40 -8.53
N VAL A 292 3.47 0.64 -8.29
CA VAL A 292 2.29 0.98 -9.11
C VAL A 292 2.70 1.35 -10.55
N ILE A 293 3.76 2.15 -10.66
CA ILE A 293 4.40 2.49 -11.94
C ILE A 293 4.93 1.22 -12.63
N ALA A 294 5.62 0.35 -11.89
CA ALA A 294 6.14 -0.90 -12.43
C ALA A 294 5.02 -1.82 -12.95
N TYR A 295 3.93 -2.03 -12.22
CA TYR A 295 2.83 -2.87 -12.68
C TYR A 295 2.08 -2.31 -13.90
N SER A 296 1.81 -1.00 -13.91
CA SER A 296 1.15 -0.34 -15.03
C SER A 296 2.00 -0.30 -16.30
N SER A 297 3.33 -0.26 -16.19
CA SER A 297 4.24 -0.29 -17.35
C SER A 297 4.14 -1.55 -18.21
N TYR A 298 3.65 -2.66 -17.64
CA TYR A 298 3.41 -3.91 -18.35
C TYR A 298 2.05 -3.95 -19.08
N ASN A 299 1.17 -2.97 -18.85
CA ASN A 299 -0.10 -2.87 -19.57
C ASN A 299 0.07 -2.33 -21.00
N PRO A 300 -0.88 -2.63 -21.90
CA PRO A 300 -1.02 -1.93 -23.17
C PRO A 300 -1.30 -0.44 -22.95
N VAL A 301 -0.84 0.40 -23.89
CA VAL A 301 -1.00 1.88 -23.81
C VAL A 301 -2.46 2.33 -23.78
N GLN A 302 -3.35 1.61 -24.47
CA GLN A 302 -4.78 1.94 -24.59
C GLN A 302 -5.65 1.37 -23.46
N ASN A 303 -5.04 0.81 -22.42
CA ASN A 303 -5.78 0.28 -21.29
C ASN A 303 -6.43 1.41 -20.45
N ASN A 304 -7.64 1.22 -19.95
CA ASN A 304 -8.33 2.24 -19.17
C ASN A 304 -7.81 2.32 -17.72
N CYS A 305 -6.70 3.03 -17.52
CA CYS A 305 -6.07 3.19 -16.21
C CYS A 305 -6.88 4.04 -15.22
N HIS A 306 -7.81 4.89 -15.71
CA HIS A 306 -8.71 5.66 -14.84
C HIS A 306 -9.72 4.76 -14.13
N ARG A 307 -10.36 3.85 -14.88
CA ARG A 307 -11.26 2.84 -14.31
C ARG A 307 -10.51 1.92 -13.35
N ASP A 308 -9.28 1.53 -13.69
CA ASP A 308 -8.44 0.71 -12.81
C ASP A 308 -8.14 1.43 -11.49
N ALA A 309 -7.80 2.72 -11.55
CA ALA A 309 -7.52 3.52 -10.37
C ALA A 309 -8.71 3.57 -9.40
N LEU A 310 -9.91 3.83 -9.92
CA LEU A 310 -11.15 3.86 -9.13
C LEU A 310 -11.50 2.49 -8.57
N MET A 311 -11.43 1.44 -9.40
CA MET A 311 -11.79 0.08 -9.01
C MET A 311 -10.85 -0.44 -7.91
N VAL A 312 -9.54 -0.32 -8.07
CA VAL A 312 -8.57 -0.81 -7.07
C VAL A 312 -8.70 -0.02 -5.76
N SER A 313 -8.85 1.30 -5.83
CA SER A 313 -9.02 2.14 -4.63
C SER A 313 -10.31 1.79 -3.87
N CYS A 314 -11.40 1.52 -4.60
CA CYS A 314 -12.68 1.10 -4.02
C CYS A 314 -12.57 -0.28 -3.37
N ILE A 315 -11.99 -1.27 -4.06
CA ILE A 315 -11.75 -2.61 -3.51
C ILE A 315 -10.90 -2.49 -2.25
N ASN A 316 -9.80 -1.74 -2.30
CA ASN A 316 -8.92 -1.54 -1.15
C ASN A 316 -9.69 -0.99 0.08
N PHE A 317 -10.52 0.04 -0.11
CA PHE A 317 -11.36 0.59 0.96
C PHE A 317 -12.37 -0.44 1.49
N MET A 318 -13.08 -1.14 0.61
CA MET A 318 -14.06 -2.16 1.01
C MET A 318 -13.39 -3.30 1.78
N THR A 319 -12.17 -3.69 1.39
CA THR A 319 -11.41 -4.70 2.13
C THR A 319 -10.99 -4.20 3.50
N SER A 320 -10.56 -2.95 3.63
CA SER A 320 -10.27 -2.34 4.94
C SER A 320 -11.50 -2.31 5.85
N VAL A 321 -12.68 -2.00 5.31
CA VAL A 321 -13.94 -2.05 6.07
C VAL A 321 -14.30 -3.47 6.47
N LEU A 322 -14.21 -4.44 5.55
CA LEU A 322 -14.48 -5.85 5.83
C LEU A 322 -13.54 -6.40 6.91
N ALA A 323 -12.24 -6.15 6.79
CA ALA A 323 -11.25 -6.57 7.78
C ALA A 323 -11.51 -5.89 9.13
N SER A 324 -11.85 -4.60 9.14
CA SER A 324 -12.25 -3.90 10.38
C SER A 324 -13.46 -4.55 11.01
N LEU A 325 -14.49 -4.87 10.23
CA LEU A 325 -15.69 -5.50 10.75
C LEU A 325 -15.37 -6.82 11.45
N VAL A 326 -14.53 -7.67 10.84
CA VAL A 326 -14.04 -8.91 11.47
C VAL A 326 -13.30 -8.62 12.79
N VAL A 327 -12.41 -7.64 12.80
CA VAL A 327 -11.62 -7.26 13.99
C VAL A 327 -12.53 -6.75 15.11
N PHE A 328 -13.42 -5.81 14.83
CA PHE A 328 -14.28 -5.18 15.85
C PHE A 328 -15.27 -6.18 16.46
N VAL A 329 -15.81 -7.10 15.65
CA VAL A 329 -16.63 -8.21 16.15
C VAL A 329 -15.86 -9.10 17.12
N VAL A 330 -14.61 -9.44 16.78
CA VAL A 330 -13.71 -10.23 17.63
C VAL A 330 -13.32 -9.47 18.91
N LEU A 331 -13.03 -8.17 18.80
CA LEU A 331 -12.72 -7.31 19.95
C LEU A 331 -13.93 -7.14 20.87
N GLY A 332 -15.15 -7.04 20.34
CA GLY A 332 -16.38 -6.98 21.13
C GLY A 332 -16.61 -8.25 21.94
N PHE A 333 -16.44 -9.42 21.32
CA PHE A 333 -16.47 -10.71 22.02
C PHE A 333 -15.40 -10.80 23.12
N ARG A 334 -14.17 -10.39 22.81
CA ARG A 334 -13.05 -10.36 23.78
C ARG A 334 -13.36 -9.46 24.97
N ALA A 335 -13.74 -8.22 24.73
CA ALA A 335 -14.05 -7.24 25.77
C ALA A 335 -15.21 -7.71 26.67
N LYS A 336 -16.26 -8.27 26.07
CA LYS A 336 -17.39 -8.82 26.81
C LYS A 336 -17.00 -10.02 27.68
N THR A 337 -16.17 -10.92 27.15
CA THR A 337 -15.67 -12.09 27.90
C THR A 337 -14.83 -11.66 29.10
N ILE A 338 -13.93 -10.68 28.92
CA ILE A 338 -13.11 -10.13 30.01
C ILE A 338 -13.98 -9.43 31.06
N ALA A 339 -14.95 -8.62 30.63
CA ALA A 339 -15.87 -7.92 31.54
C ALA A 339 -16.73 -8.91 32.35
N LEU A 340 -17.25 -9.97 31.72
CA LEU A 340 -17.98 -11.05 32.42
C LEU A 340 -17.08 -11.80 33.41
N GLY A 341 -15.81 -12.04 33.06
CA GLY A 341 -14.82 -12.61 33.97
C GLY A 341 -14.56 -11.72 35.20
N CYS A 342 -14.46 -10.41 35.00
CA CYS A 342 -14.35 -9.40 36.07
C CYS A 342 -15.57 -9.46 37.01
N VAL A 343 -16.78 -9.46 36.45
CA VAL A 343 -18.04 -9.56 37.21
C VAL A 343 -18.07 -10.85 38.02
N SER A 344 -17.75 -11.99 37.39
CA SER A 344 -17.75 -13.30 38.06
C SER A 344 -16.77 -13.36 39.23
N LYS A 345 -15.56 -12.81 39.06
CA LYS A 345 -14.55 -12.70 40.13
C LYS A 345 -15.05 -11.83 41.28
N ASN A 346 -15.65 -10.67 40.98
CA ASN A 346 -16.16 -9.75 41.99
C ASN A 346 -17.35 -10.35 42.75
N ILE A 347 -18.25 -11.05 42.07
CA ILE A 347 -19.35 -11.80 42.70
C ILE A 347 -18.80 -12.92 43.59
N GLY A 348 -17.77 -13.65 43.15
CA GLY A 348 -17.12 -14.66 43.98
C GLY A 348 -16.53 -14.08 45.28
N LEU A 349 -15.86 -12.93 45.19
CA LEU A 349 -15.34 -12.21 46.36
C LEU A 349 -16.46 -11.69 47.27
N LEU A 350 -17.55 -11.20 46.68
CA LEU A 350 -18.75 -10.80 47.43
C LEU A 350 -19.34 -12.00 48.17
N ASN A 351 -19.52 -13.13 47.51
CA ASN A 351 -20.06 -14.34 48.14
C ASN A 351 -19.20 -14.81 49.33
N LEU A 352 -17.87 -14.69 49.22
CA LEU A 352 -16.96 -14.97 50.35
C LEU A 352 -17.11 -13.97 51.51
N LYS A 353 -17.36 -12.67 51.22
CA LYS A 353 -17.68 -11.68 52.26
C LYS A 353 -19.06 -11.95 52.89
N ALA A 354 -20.03 -12.35 52.09
CA ALA A 354 -21.39 -12.71 52.52
C ALA A 354 -21.40 -13.82 53.57
N ALA A 355 -20.51 -14.81 53.39
CA ALA A 355 -20.39 -15.92 54.31
C ALA A 355 -19.86 -15.50 55.69
N ASN A 356 -19.18 -14.34 55.79
CA ASN A 356 -18.52 -13.87 57.01
C ASN A 356 -19.24 -12.69 57.69
N GLU A 357 -20.07 -11.93 56.97
CA GLU A 357 -20.74 -10.72 57.48
C GLU A 357 -22.27 -10.78 57.32
N SER A 358 -22.99 -10.12 58.23
CA SER A 358 -24.46 -10.01 58.17
C SER A 358 -24.92 -9.03 57.08
N HIS A 359 -26.13 -9.24 56.54
CA HIS A 359 -26.72 -8.44 55.44
C HIS A 359 -26.55 -6.93 55.66
N GLN A 360 -25.68 -6.31 54.86
CA GLN A 360 -25.50 -4.87 54.80
C GLN A 360 -26.50 -4.22 53.82
N PRO A 361 -26.83 -2.93 53.96
CA PRO A 361 -27.77 -2.24 53.05
C PRO A 361 -27.30 -2.19 51.60
N TRP A 362 -25.98 -2.22 51.37
CA TRP A 362 -25.36 -2.18 50.05
C TRP A 362 -25.33 -3.55 49.35
N TRP A 363 -25.93 -4.58 49.94
CA TRP A 363 -25.90 -5.93 49.36
C TRP A 363 -26.63 -5.97 48.01
N PRO A 364 -25.99 -6.49 46.94
CA PRO A 364 -26.65 -6.54 45.63
C PRO A 364 -27.94 -7.36 45.65
N HIS A 365 -28.91 -6.92 44.84
CA HIS A 365 -30.23 -7.55 44.75
C HIS A 365 -30.25 -8.72 43.74
N PHE A 366 -29.18 -8.87 42.96
CA PHE A 366 -29.00 -9.96 42.00
C PHE A 366 -28.47 -11.23 42.67
N ASN A 367 -28.67 -12.38 42.02
CA ASN A 367 -28.28 -13.67 42.57
C ASN A 367 -26.74 -13.84 42.59
N MET A 368 -26.16 -13.98 43.78
CA MET A 368 -24.71 -14.16 43.97
C MET A 368 -24.25 -15.62 43.89
N THR A 369 -25.18 -16.57 43.99
CA THR A 369 -24.85 -18.00 43.90
C THR A 369 -24.56 -18.45 42.48
N ASP A 370 -25.09 -17.74 41.48
CA ASP A 370 -24.80 -17.99 40.07
C ASP A 370 -24.23 -16.72 39.40
N PRO A 371 -22.89 -16.59 39.30
CA PRO A 371 -22.24 -15.45 38.67
C PRO A 371 -22.58 -15.28 37.18
N SER A 372 -23.05 -16.34 36.51
CA SER A 372 -23.39 -16.30 35.08
C SER A 372 -24.75 -15.66 34.78
N SER A 373 -25.59 -15.50 35.81
CA SER A 373 -26.92 -14.90 35.70
C SER A 373 -26.90 -13.36 35.72
N VAL A 374 -25.80 -12.73 36.16
CA VAL A 374 -25.70 -11.28 36.33
C VAL A 374 -25.18 -10.62 35.06
N SER A 375 -25.94 -9.64 34.57
CA SER A 375 -25.54 -8.86 33.39
C SER A 375 -24.55 -7.74 33.76
N ILE A 376 -23.68 -7.34 32.82
CA ILE A 376 -22.72 -6.23 33.02
C ILE A 376 -23.42 -4.92 33.43
N PRO A 377 -24.53 -4.49 32.78
CA PRO A 377 -25.22 -3.25 33.16
C PRO A 377 -25.78 -3.29 34.58
N GLU A 378 -26.35 -4.42 34.99
CA GLU A 378 -26.92 -4.63 36.32
C GLU A 378 -25.86 -4.58 37.43
N TYR A 379 -24.71 -5.22 37.20
CA TYR A 379 -23.55 -5.11 38.10
C TYR A 379 -23.07 -3.66 38.23
N ARG A 380 -22.99 -2.94 37.10
CA ARG A 380 -22.46 -1.59 37.06
C ARG A 380 -23.39 -0.57 37.72
N GLU A 381 -24.70 -0.72 37.56
CA GLU A 381 -25.68 0.11 38.26
C GLU A 381 -25.50 -0.01 39.77
N TRP A 382 -25.41 -1.24 40.28
CA TRP A 382 -25.12 -1.50 41.69
C TRP A 382 -23.75 -0.93 42.13
N TYR A 383 -22.69 -1.20 41.37
CA TYR A 383 -21.33 -0.72 41.72
C TYR A 383 -21.27 0.80 41.73
N SER A 384 -21.89 1.49 40.78
CA SER A 384 -21.91 2.95 40.71
C SER A 384 -22.56 3.58 41.94
N GLN A 385 -23.61 2.94 42.47
CA GLN A 385 -24.35 3.41 43.65
C GLN A 385 -23.60 3.17 44.96
N TYR A 386 -22.87 2.06 45.08
CA TYR A 386 -22.25 1.62 46.33
C TYR A 386 -20.71 1.57 46.32
N SER A 387 -20.06 2.08 45.27
CA SER A 387 -18.59 2.03 45.06
C SER A 387 -17.77 2.43 46.29
N SER A 388 -18.21 3.47 47.02
CA SER A 388 -17.55 3.97 48.23
C SER A 388 -17.61 3.00 49.43
N SER A 389 -18.60 2.11 49.48
CA SER A 389 -18.89 1.21 50.62
C SER A 389 -18.34 -0.21 50.43
N VAL A 390 -18.05 -0.61 49.20
CA VAL A 390 -17.74 -2.01 48.81
C VAL A 390 -16.25 -2.38 49.01
N GLY A 391 -15.38 -1.37 49.23
CA GLY A 391 -13.96 -1.50 49.56
C GLY A 391 -13.04 -1.66 48.33
N LEU A 392 -11.73 -1.45 48.52
CA LEU A 392 -10.71 -1.37 47.44
C LEU A 392 -10.49 -2.65 46.61
N ASN A 393 -10.99 -3.80 47.05
CA ASN A 393 -10.75 -5.08 46.38
C ASN A 393 -11.75 -5.39 45.24
N ILE A 394 -12.81 -4.59 45.09
CA ILE A 394 -13.83 -4.79 44.05
C ILE A 394 -13.76 -3.62 43.07
N THR A 395 -13.61 -3.96 41.79
CA THR A 395 -13.32 -3.01 40.71
C THR A 395 -14.54 -2.77 39.81
N ASP A 396 -14.64 -1.59 39.20
CA ASP A 396 -15.62 -1.37 38.13
C ASP A 396 -15.30 -2.27 36.93
N CYS A 397 -16.30 -3.00 36.44
CA CYS A 397 -16.19 -3.89 35.29
C CYS A 397 -16.88 -3.20 34.09
N ASN A 398 -16.19 -2.24 33.48
CA ASN A 398 -16.74 -1.46 32.37
C ASN A 398 -16.35 -2.05 31.00
N LEU A 399 -17.36 -2.42 30.21
CA LEU A 399 -17.16 -2.93 28.84
C LEU A 399 -16.43 -1.92 27.94
N GLU A 400 -16.76 -0.63 28.04
CA GLU A 400 -16.15 0.40 27.18
C GLU A 400 -14.66 0.57 27.50
N ASP A 401 -14.27 0.45 28.77
CA ASP A 401 -12.86 0.53 29.15
C ASP A 401 -12.06 -0.68 28.66
N GLU A 402 -12.65 -1.88 28.72
CA GLU A 402 -12.02 -3.08 28.14
C GLU A 402 -11.95 -3.00 26.61
N MET A 403 -12.94 -2.40 25.96
CA MET A 403 -12.87 -2.10 24.52
C MET A 403 -11.79 -1.07 24.21
N ASN A 404 -11.60 -0.05 25.04
CA ASN A 404 -10.60 1.00 24.85
C ASN A 404 -9.16 0.52 25.11
N LYS A 405 -8.96 -0.57 25.87
CA LYS A 405 -7.68 -1.29 26.00
C LYS A 405 -7.35 -2.05 24.71
N GLY A 406 -7.19 -1.31 23.61
CA GLY A 406 -6.78 -1.82 22.32
C GLY A 406 -5.33 -2.28 22.34
N VAL A 407 -5.00 -3.27 21.50
CA VAL A 407 -3.62 -3.74 21.30
C VAL A 407 -3.02 -3.00 20.10
N GLU A 408 -1.85 -2.41 20.26
CA GLU A 408 -1.22 -1.60 19.22
C GLU A 408 -0.46 -2.44 18.17
N GLY A 409 -0.47 -1.95 16.92
CA GLY A 409 0.40 -2.46 15.85
C GLY A 409 0.27 -3.96 15.57
N THR A 410 1.40 -4.67 15.63
CA THR A 410 1.49 -6.11 15.37
C THR A 410 0.84 -6.95 16.47
N GLY A 411 0.70 -6.41 17.69
CA GLY A 411 0.04 -7.09 18.79
C GLY A 411 -1.43 -7.40 18.51
N LEU A 412 -2.12 -6.60 17.69
CA LEU A 412 -3.49 -6.91 17.29
C LEU A 412 -3.58 -8.30 16.62
N ALA A 413 -2.70 -8.59 15.65
CA ALA A 413 -2.67 -9.86 14.93
C ALA A 413 -2.11 -11.03 15.76
N PHE A 414 -1.03 -10.81 16.51
CA PHE A 414 -0.31 -11.88 17.19
C PHE A 414 -0.72 -12.11 18.64
N ILE A 415 -1.45 -11.19 19.27
CA ILE A 415 -1.93 -11.30 20.66
C ILE A 415 -3.47 -11.35 20.71
N ALA A 416 -4.16 -10.33 20.20
CA ALA A 416 -5.62 -10.26 20.35
C ALA A 416 -6.35 -11.32 19.52
N PHE A 417 -5.96 -11.51 18.26
CA PHE A 417 -6.55 -12.57 17.42
C PHE A 417 -6.20 -13.97 17.91
N THR A 418 -4.97 -14.21 18.36
CA THR A 418 -4.54 -15.52 18.87
C THR A 418 -5.27 -15.90 20.15
N GLU A 419 -5.55 -14.92 21.01
CA GLU A 419 -6.37 -15.08 22.21
C GLU A 419 -7.78 -15.53 21.85
N VAL A 420 -8.44 -14.85 20.91
CA VAL A 420 -9.80 -15.23 20.50
C VAL A 420 -9.85 -16.59 19.80
N MET A 421 -8.89 -16.89 18.93
CA MET A 421 -8.84 -18.18 18.25
C MET A 421 -8.63 -19.35 19.23
N ALA A 422 -7.90 -19.12 20.33
CA ALA A 422 -7.75 -20.11 21.39
C ALA A 422 -9.06 -20.44 22.10
N LEU A 423 -10.02 -19.51 22.13
CA LEU A 423 -11.35 -19.69 22.73
C LEU A 423 -12.33 -20.42 21.81
N PHE A 424 -12.05 -20.55 20.51
CA PHE A 424 -12.95 -21.24 19.58
C PHE A 424 -12.82 -22.77 19.68
N PRO A 425 -13.95 -23.50 19.52
CA PRO A 425 -13.88 -24.96 19.36
C PRO A 425 -13.11 -25.30 18.08
N GLY A 426 -12.20 -26.27 18.17
CA GLY A 426 -11.30 -26.60 17.08
C GLY A 426 -10.25 -25.51 16.82
N SER A 427 -9.71 -24.88 17.87
CA SER A 427 -8.76 -23.76 17.79
C SER A 427 -7.59 -23.91 16.80
N PRO A 428 -6.98 -25.11 16.56
CA PRO A 428 -5.95 -25.29 15.54
C PRO A 428 -6.39 -24.95 14.11
N PHE A 429 -7.64 -25.25 13.77
CA PHE A 429 -8.20 -24.97 12.44
C PHE A 429 -8.29 -23.45 12.20
N TRP A 430 -8.85 -22.71 13.15
CA TRP A 430 -8.99 -21.25 13.05
C TRP A 430 -7.63 -20.56 13.02
N SER A 431 -6.70 -21.00 13.87
CA SER A 431 -5.33 -20.47 13.89
C SER A 431 -4.59 -20.69 12.56
N SER A 432 -4.61 -21.92 12.05
CA SER A 432 -3.94 -22.23 10.77
C SER A 432 -4.55 -21.44 9.60
N LEU A 433 -5.88 -21.29 9.55
CA LEU A 433 -6.56 -20.51 8.52
C LEU A 433 -6.18 -19.01 8.57
N PHE A 434 -6.13 -18.42 9.77
CA PHE A 434 -5.76 -17.03 9.97
C PHE A 434 -4.30 -16.74 9.61
N PHE A 435 -3.35 -17.55 10.08
CA PHE A 435 -1.94 -17.33 9.77
C PHE A 435 -1.59 -17.64 8.32
N LEU A 436 -2.31 -18.58 7.67
CA LEU A 436 -2.20 -18.79 6.23
C LEU A 436 -2.75 -17.60 5.44
N MET A 437 -3.84 -16.97 5.90
CA MET A 437 -4.33 -15.72 5.32
C MET A 437 -3.29 -14.60 5.44
N LEU A 438 -2.73 -14.38 6.64
CA LEU A 438 -1.70 -13.36 6.87
C LEU A 438 -0.46 -13.60 5.99
N LEU A 439 -0.03 -14.85 5.85
CA LEU A 439 1.06 -15.22 4.96
C LEU A 439 0.77 -14.78 3.51
N ASN A 440 -0.41 -15.12 2.98
CA ASN A 440 -0.79 -14.81 1.59
C ASN A 440 -0.96 -13.30 1.33
N LEU A 441 -1.45 -12.54 2.31
CA LEU A 441 -1.49 -11.08 2.22
C LEU A 441 -0.08 -10.48 2.20
N GLY A 442 0.79 -10.94 3.10
CA GLY A 442 2.18 -10.50 3.15
C GLY A 442 2.93 -10.81 1.86
N LEU A 443 2.77 -12.03 1.32
CA LEU A 443 3.40 -12.43 0.06
C LEU A 443 2.95 -11.56 -1.13
N SER A 444 1.65 -11.24 -1.22
CA SER A 444 1.12 -10.41 -2.30
C SER A 444 1.72 -9.01 -2.28
N THR A 445 1.82 -8.39 -1.10
CA THR A 445 2.47 -7.09 -0.95
C THR A 445 3.97 -7.19 -1.24
N MET A 446 4.65 -8.24 -0.79
CA MET A 446 6.09 -8.45 -1.04
C MET A 446 6.41 -8.63 -2.53
N PHE A 447 5.53 -9.24 -3.32
CA PHE A 447 5.72 -9.32 -4.76
C PHE A 447 5.70 -7.93 -5.40
N GLY A 448 4.78 -7.06 -4.98
CA GLY A 448 4.71 -5.69 -5.49
C GLY A 448 5.89 -4.82 -5.05
N THR A 449 6.32 -4.90 -3.78
CA THR A 449 7.50 -4.16 -3.31
C THR A 449 8.76 -4.61 -4.05
N MET A 450 8.94 -5.92 -4.26
CA MET A 450 10.06 -6.44 -5.04
C MET A 450 10.02 -5.99 -6.50
N GLN A 451 8.85 -5.91 -7.15
CA GLN A 451 8.76 -5.34 -8.51
C GLN A 451 9.14 -3.84 -8.55
N GLY A 452 8.78 -3.07 -7.51
CA GLY A 452 9.21 -1.67 -7.36
C GLY A 452 10.72 -1.49 -7.28
N ILE A 453 11.47 -2.53 -6.91
CA ILE A 453 12.95 -2.53 -6.88
C ILE A 453 13.52 -3.12 -8.17
N LEU A 454 13.03 -4.29 -8.57
CA LEU A 454 13.59 -5.07 -9.67
C LEU A 454 13.34 -4.41 -11.02
N THR A 455 12.13 -3.93 -11.28
CA THR A 455 11.76 -3.35 -12.58
C THR A 455 12.58 -2.11 -12.93
N PRO A 456 12.70 -1.07 -12.06
CA PRO A 456 13.48 0.12 -12.39
C PRO A 456 14.97 -0.17 -12.60
N LEU A 457 15.53 -1.13 -11.85
CA LEU A 457 16.92 -1.56 -11.98
C LEU A 457 17.17 -2.36 -13.27
N MET A 458 16.26 -3.27 -13.63
CA MET A 458 16.36 -4.04 -14.87
C MET A 458 16.24 -3.15 -16.12
N ASP A 459 15.36 -2.14 -16.07
CA ASP A 459 15.10 -1.26 -17.22
C ASP A 459 16.25 -0.26 -17.47
N ASN A 460 16.98 0.16 -16.43
CA ASN A 460 18.04 1.17 -16.57
C ASN A 460 19.46 0.59 -16.66
N PHE A 461 19.68 -0.66 -16.20
CA PHE A 461 20.99 -1.29 -16.22
C PHE A 461 20.96 -2.57 -17.05
N ASN A 462 21.47 -2.51 -18.28
CA ASN A 462 21.50 -3.65 -19.22
C ASN A 462 22.14 -4.92 -18.62
N PHE A 463 23.18 -4.77 -17.80
CA PHE A 463 23.83 -5.90 -17.11
C PHE A 463 22.87 -6.62 -16.14
N LEU A 464 22.10 -5.85 -15.37
CA LEU A 464 21.11 -6.38 -14.41
C LEU A 464 19.91 -7.00 -15.15
N GLY A 465 19.45 -6.37 -16.23
CA GLY A 465 18.39 -6.91 -17.08
C GLY A 465 18.74 -8.26 -17.72
N ARG A 466 19.99 -8.42 -18.20
CA ARG A 466 20.48 -9.69 -18.77
C ARG A 466 20.53 -10.81 -17.73
N HIS A 467 20.88 -10.48 -16.48
CA HIS A 467 20.98 -11.42 -15.37
C HIS A 467 19.84 -11.27 -14.35
N ARG A 468 18.59 -11.14 -14.85
CA ARG A 468 17.40 -10.90 -14.01
C ARG A 468 17.23 -11.87 -12.84
N THR A 469 17.52 -13.15 -13.04
CA THR A 469 17.37 -14.18 -12.00
C THR A 469 18.40 -14.01 -10.89
N LEU A 470 19.64 -13.68 -11.27
CA LEU A 470 20.72 -13.38 -10.33
C LEU A 470 20.37 -12.12 -9.53
N LEU A 471 19.86 -11.08 -10.17
CA LEU A 471 19.43 -9.86 -9.48
C LEU A 471 18.37 -10.15 -8.41
N THR A 472 17.34 -10.94 -8.75
CA THR A 472 16.29 -11.32 -7.79
C THR A 472 16.88 -12.07 -6.60
N VAL A 473 17.70 -13.10 -6.84
CA VAL A 473 18.30 -13.91 -5.77
C VAL A 473 19.25 -13.07 -4.91
N SER A 474 20.09 -12.23 -5.52
CA SER A 474 21.00 -11.34 -4.81
C SER A 474 20.26 -10.29 -3.99
N SER A 475 19.16 -9.73 -4.50
CA SER A 475 18.35 -8.75 -3.75
C SER A 475 17.68 -9.40 -2.53
N CYS A 476 17.14 -10.61 -2.68
CA CYS A 476 16.57 -11.37 -1.56
C CYS A 476 17.65 -11.79 -0.55
N ALA A 477 18.84 -12.20 -1.01
CA ALA A 477 19.95 -12.55 -0.13
C ALA A 477 20.46 -11.34 0.67
N LEU A 478 20.58 -10.17 0.02
CA LEU A 478 20.88 -8.91 0.69
C LEU A 478 19.80 -8.54 1.71
N GLY A 479 18.53 -8.69 1.35
CA GLY A 479 17.39 -8.49 2.23
C GLY A 479 17.41 -9.41 3.45
N PHE A 480 17.80 -10.66 3.29
CA PHE A 480 17.98 -11.60 4.40
C PHE A 480 19.13 -11.17 5.33
N LEU A 481 20.30 -10.82 4.77
CA LEU A 481 21.47 -10.43 5.57
C LEU A 481 21.21 -9.18 6.41
N ILE A 482 20.59 -8.16 5.82
CA ILE A 482 20.20 -6.94 6.56
C ILE A 482 19.05 -7.26 7.53
N GLY A 483 18.13 -8.13 7.12
CA GLY A 483 16.99 -8.56 7.92
C GLY A 483 17.36 -9.29 9.22
N LEU A 484 18.59 -9.82 9.34
CA LEU A 484 19.09 -10.41 10.59
C LEU A 484 19.06 -9.41 11.76
N LEU A 485 19.12 -8.10 11.48
CA LEU A 485 18.94 -7.07 12.51
C LEU A 485 17.62 -7.25 13.28
N PHE A 486 16.55 -7.66 12.59
CA PHE A 486 15.21 -7.79 13.18
C PHE A 486 14.99 -9.12 13.91
N THR A 487 15.93 -10.07 13.84
CA THR A 487 15.83 -11.36 14.54
C THR A 487 16.56 -11.38 15.89
N GLN A 488 17.21 -10.27 16.24
CA GLN A 488 17.76 -10.04 17.57
C GLN A 488 16.63 -9.91 18.61
N ARG A 489 16.97 -10.06 19.90
CA ARG A 489 16.01 -9.88 21.00
C ARG A 489 15.38 -8.48 21.05
N SER A 490 16.12 -7.44 20.66
CA SER A 490 15.59 -6.07 20.49
C SER A 490 15.01 -5.79 19.09
N GLY A 491 14.94 -6.82 18.23
CA GLY A 491 14.56 -6.73 16.82
C GLY A 491 13.19 -6.12 16.55
N ASN A 492 12.20 -6.38 17.41
CA ASN A 492 10.86 -5.77 17.31
C ASN A 492 10.89 -4.23 17.43
N TYR A 493 11.82 -3.68 18.21
CA TYR A 493 12.01 -2.23 18.34
C TYR A 493 12.62 -1.61 17.07
N PHE A 494 13.45 -2.37 16.35
CA PHE A 494 13.94 -1.96 15.03
C PHE A 494 12.84 -2.04 13.96
N VAL A 495 11.98 -3.06 14.00
CA VAL A 495 10.82 -3.16 13.08
C VAL A 495 9.90 -1.95 13.22
N THR A 496 9.52 -1.60 14.45
CA THR A 496 8.68 -0.42 14.73
C THR A 496 9.35 0.88 14.28
N MET A 497 10.65 1.03 14.53
CA MET A 497 11.41 2.19 14.05
C MET A 497 11.39 2.34 12.53
N PHE A 498 11.51 1.23 11.79
CA PHE A 498 11.48 1.24 10.33
C PHE A 498 10.09 1.60 9.78
N ASP A 499 9.03 1.05 10.36
CA ASP A 499 7.64 1.35 9.95
C ASP A 499 7.29 2.82 10.21
N ASP A 500 7.53 3.30 11.44
CA ASP A 500 7.08 4.63 11.86
C ASP A 500 7.87 5.78 11.23
N TYR A 501 9.19 5.61 11.04
CA TYR A 501 10.07 6.72 10.65
C TYR A 501 10.78 6.50 9.31
N SER A 502 11.47 5.38 9.12
CA SER A 502 12.40 5.21 7.99
C SER A 502 11.71 5.02 6.64
N ALA A 503 10.52 4.42 6.62
CA ALA A 503 9.71 4.30 5.41
C ALA A 503 8.73 5.48 5.23
N THR A 504 8.03 5.87 6.30
CA THR A 504 6.92 6.83 6.23
C THR A 504 7.34 8.22 5.77
N LEU A 505 8.39 8.81 6.37
CA LEU A 505 8.78 10.19 6.05
C LEU A 505 9.40 10.33 4.66
N PRO A 506 10.36 9.47 4.24
CA PRO A 506 10.91 9.53 2.89
C PRO A 506 9.86 9.30 1.79
N LEU A 507 8.89 8.41 2.01
CA LEU A 507 7.80 8.16 1.07
C LEU A 507 7.00 9.45 0.79
N VAL A 508 6.63 10.19 1.84
CA VAL A 508 5.92 11.47 1.67
C VAL A 508 6.77 12.46 0.87
N ILE A 509 8.08 12.51 1.13
CA ILE A 509 9.02 13.36 0.38
C ILE A 509 9.05 12.96 -1.10
N VAL A 510 9.16 11.66 -1.40
CA VAL A 510 9.16 11.13 -2.78
C VAL A 510 7.90 11.56 -3.51
N VAL A 511 6.71 11.30 -2.95
CA VAL A 511 5.43 11.62 -3.60
C VAL A 511 5.23 13.14 -3.79
N ILE A 512 5.77 13.99 -2.89
CA ILE A 512 5.80 15.45 -3.12
C ILE A 512 6.58 15.77 -4.40
N PHE A 513 7.78 15.22 -4.54
CA PHE A 513 8.60 15.46 -5.72
C PHE A 513 8.01 14.85 -6.99
N GLU A 514 7.38 13.67 -6.92
CA GLU A 514 6.63 13.07 -8.04
C GLU A 514 5.50 14.00 -8.51
N THR A 515 4.71 14.50 -7.56
CA THR A 515 3.60 15.43 -7.84
C THR A 515 4.10 16.74 -8.45
N ILE A 516 5.18 17.34 -7.90
CA ILE A 516 5.80 18.55 -8.46
C ILE A 516 6.30 18.30 -9.88
N SER A 517 6.90 17.12 -10.11
CA SER A 517 7.46 16.74 -11.40
C SER A 517 6.39 16.69 -12.48
N VAL A 518 5.26 16.05 -12.22
CA VAL A 518 4.15 15.99 -13.19
C VAL A 518 3.41 17.33 -13.28
N ALA A 519 3.09 17.96 -12.15
CA ALA A 519 2.23 19.14 -12.14
C ALA A 519 2.90 20.42 -12.66
N TRP A 520 4.19 20.62 -12.37
CA TRP A 520 4.89 21.88 -12.64
C TRP A 520 6.07 21.73 -13.61
N VAL A 521 6.82 20.62 -13.57
CA VAL A 521 7.99 20.44 -14.45
C VAL A 521 7.59 19.95 -15.83
N TYR A 522 6.81 18.86 -15.90
CA TYR A 522 6.27 18.33 -17.14
C TYR A 522 5.10 19.20 -17.67
N GLY A 523 4.28 19.67 -16.74
CA GLY A 523 3.10 20.49 -17.00
C GLY A 523 1.84 19.64 -17.07
N THR A 524 0.87 19.95 -16.22
CA THR A 524 -0.37 19.16 -16.11
C THR A 524 -1.20 19.12 -17.39
N ASP A 525 -1.19 20.20 -18.17
CA ASP A 525 -1.95 20.26 -19.43
C ASP A 525 -1.42 19.24 -20.44
N ARG A 526 -0.10 19.17 -20.62
CA ARG A 526 0.56 18.16 -21.45
C ARG A 526 0.28 16.75 -20.96
N PHE A 527 0.36 16.54 -19.64
CA PHE A 527 0.06 15.23 -19.07
C PHE A 527 -1.40 14.80 -19.30
N LEU A 528 -2.35 15.73 -19.22
CA LEU A 528 -3.76 15.45 -19.54
C LEU A 528 -3.96 15.16 -21.03
N ASP A 529 -3.24 15.85 -21.92
CA ASP A 529 -3.26 15.58 -23.36
C ASP A 529 -2.68 14.17 -23.66
N ASP A 530 -1.59 13.77 -22.99
CA ASP A 530 -1.04 12.42 -23.11
C ASP A 530 -2.03 11.35 -22.62
N ILE A 531 -2.74 11.63 -21.52
CA ILE A 531 -3.80 10.75 -21.01
C ILE A 531 -4.99 10.68 -21.98
N GLU A 532 -5.36 11.79 -22.60
CA GLU A 532 -6.42 11.85 -23.61
C GLU A 532 -6.07 10.96 -24.83
N ILE A 533 -4.80 10.98 -25.26
CA ILE A 533 -4.31 10.09 -26.33
C ILE A 533 -4.40 8.61 -25.92
N MET A 534 -4.05 8.28 -24.67
CA MET A 534 -4.11 6.91 -24.14
C MET A 534 -5.54 6.40 -23.96
N LEU A 535 -6.41 7.21 -23.34
CA LEU A 535 -7.76 6.80 -22.94
C LEU A 535 -8.82 7.05 -24.01
N LYS A 536 -8.52 7.85 -25.04
CA LYS A 536 -9.46 8.35 -26.07
C LYS A 536 -10.54 9.31 -25.54
N TRP A 537 -10.46 9.70 -24.27
CA TRP A 537 -11.29 10.72 -23.66
C TRP A 537 -10.47 11.52 -22.66
N ARG A 538 -10.78 12.81 -22.51
CA ARG A 538 -10.03 13.71 -21.62
C ARG A 538 -10.56 13.62 -20.19
N PRO A 539 -9.71 13.33 -19.18
CA PRO A 539 -10.12 13.38 -17.78
C PRO A 539 -10.65 14.77 -17.35
N PRO A 540 -11.55 14.84 -16.36
CA PRO A 540 -12.07 16.12 -15.88
C PRO A 540 -10.96 17.05 -15.40
N VAL A 541 -11.12 18.34 -15.65
CA VAL A 541 -10.17 19.40 -15.25
C VAL A 541 -9.96 19.44 -13.73
N VAL A 542 -10.86 18.83 -12.94
CA VAL A 542 -10.70 18.69 -11.49
C VAL A 542 -9.37 18.02 -11.12
N TYR A 543 -8.92 16.99 -11.84
CA TYR A 543 -7.62 16.34 -11.58
C TYR A 543 -6.44 17.32 -11.72
N LYS A 544 -6.53 18.29 -12.64
CA LYS A 544 -5.51 19.34 -12.80
C LYS A 544 -5.33 20.14 -11.51
N TYR A 545 -6.43 20.60 -10.94
CA TYR A 545 -6.41 21.41 -9.71
C TYR A 545 -6.07 20.57 -8.48
N LEU A 546 -6.53 19.31 -8.43
CA LEU A 546 -6.19 18.38 -7.36
C LEU A 546 -4.68 18.14 -7.30
N TRP A 547 -4.04 17.75 -8.39
CA TRP A 547 -2.60 17.50 -8.43
C TRP A 547 -1.78 18.76 -8.14
N LYS A 548 -2.14 19.89 -8.77
CA LYS A 548 -1.34 21.10 -8.73
C LYS A 548 -1.37 21.81 -7.37
N TYR A 549 -2.51 21.78 -6.68
CA TYR A 549 -2.72 22.54 -5.46
C TYR A 549 -3.11 21.68 -4.27
N VAL A 550 -4.17 20.88 -4.37
CA VAL A 550 -4.77 20.21 -3.20
C VAL A 550 -3.87 19.09 -2.67
N CYS A 551 -3.48 18.14 -3.53
CA CYS A 551 -2.60 17.04 -3.15
C CYS A 551 -1.26 17.57 -2.66
N LEU A 552 -0.66 18.53 -3.38
CA LEU A 552 0.61 19.12 -3.00
C LEU A 552 0.56 19.82 -1.63
N LEU A 553 -0.48 20.62 -1.38
CA LEU A 553 -0.66 21.31 -0.09
C LEU A 553 -0.91 20.31 1.04
N ALA A 554 -1.74 19.28 0.82
CA ALA A 554 -2.00 18.24 1.81
C ALA A 554 -0.71 17.48 2.18
N MET A 555 0.08 17.09 1.17
CA MET A 555 1.35 16.40 1.36
C MET A 555 2.38 17.24 2.12
N VAL A 556 2.55 18.51 1.74
CA VAL A 556 3.46 19.44 2.42
C VAL A 556 2.99 19.71 3.86
N GLY A 557 1.69 19.90 4.07
CA GLY A 557 1.10 20.06 5.39
C GLY A 557 1.32 18.85 6.29
N LEU A 558 1.19 17.63 5.75
CA LEU A 558 1.45 16.38 6.47
C LEU A 558 2.93 16.23 6.85
N LEU A 559 3.84 16.55 5.93
CA LEU A 559 5.27 16.51 6.20
C LEU A 559 5.63 17.54 7.28
N ALA A 560 5.13 18.77 7.16
CA ALA A 560 5.35 19.82 8.14
C ALA A 560 4.81 19.43 9.53
N ALA A 561 3.58 18.91 9.62
CA ALA A 561 2.99 18.45 10.88
C ALA A 561 3.79 17.30 11.51
N SER A 562 4.32 16.38 10.70
CA SER A 562 5.13 15.25 11.17
C SER A 562 6.49 15.71 11.69
N LEU A 563 7.17 16.61 10.97
CA LEU A 563 8.44 17.18 11.39
C LEU A 563 8.30 18.06 12.63
N LEU A 564 7.25 18.89 12.68
CA LEU A 564 6.96 19.75 13.83
C LEU A 564 6.71 18.93 15.08
N ARG A 565 5.95 17.83 14.96
CA ARG A 565 5.75 16.88 16.05
C ARG A 565 7.08 16.28 16.50
N MET A 566 7.92 15.82 15.59
CA MET A 566 9.21 15.21 15.91
C MET A 566 10.16 16.17 16.65
N ILE A 567 10.01 17.49 16.42
CA ILE A 567 10.78 18.54 17.13
C ILE A 567 10.19 18.80 18.53
N PHE A 568 8.86 18.90 18.67
CA PHE A 568 8.22 19.27 19.95
C PHE A 568 8.00 18.10 20.91
N LYS A 569 7.71 16.91 20.38
CA LYS A 569 7.58 15.67 21.13
C LYS A 569 8.61 14.70 20.56
N GLY A 570 9.64 14.40 21.34
CA GLY A 570 10.67 13.44 20.94
C GLY A 570 10.05 12.11 20.50
N PRO A 571 10.66 11.39 19.55
CA PRO A 571 10.13 10.12 19.09
C PRO A 571 10.22 9.09 20.23
N THR A 572 9.11 8.38 20.44
CA THR A 572 8.96 7.35 21.47
C THR A 572 8.68 6.00 20.83
N TYR A 573 8.93 4.92 21.56
CA TYR A 573 8.58 3.56 21.19
C TYR A 573 7.98 2.79 22.37
N THR A 574 7.21 1.75 22.08
CA THR A 574 6.61 0.86 23.09
C THR A 574 7.56 -0.29 23.40
N ALA A 575 7.92 -0.43 24.68
CA ALA A 575 8.80 -1.47 25.20
C ALA A 575 8.06 -2.41 26.16
N TRP A 576 8.40 -3.70 26.14
CA TRP A 576 7.86 -4.66 27.08
C TRP A 576 8.70 -4.71 28.35
N ASN A 577 8.11 -4.40 29.50
CA ASN A 577 8.80 -4.50 30.79
C ASN A 577 8.50 -5.84 31.46
N GLN A 578 9.55 -6.66 31.64
CA GLN A 578 9.44 -7.99 32.28
C GLN A 578 8.82 -7.96 33.68
N GLN A 579 9.18 -6.97 34.51
CA GLN A 579 8.78 -6.96 35.92
C GLN A 579 7.32 -6.59 36.11
N THR A 580 6.81 -5.72 35.24
CA THR A 580 5.45 -5.21 35.32
C THR A 580 4.50 -6.00 34.42
N ALA A 581 5.05 -6.82 33.51
CA ALA A 581 4.30 -7.58 32.50
C ALA A 581 3.32 -6.71 31.71
N SER A 582 3.79 -5.50 31.36
CA SER A 582 3.02 -4.49 30.65
C SER A 582 3.90 -3.73 29.67
N GLU A 583 3.27 -3.19 28.63
CA GLU A 583 3.90 -2.28 27.68
C GLU A 583 4.10 -0.90 28.34
N MET A 584 5.26 -0.31 28.12
CA MET A 584 5.63 1.04 28.58
C MET A 584 6.18 1.84 27.41
N THR A 585 5.84 3.12 27.35
CA THR A 585 6.42 4.03 26.34
C THR A 585 7.76 4.55 26.83
N LEU A 586 8.81 4.33 26.03
CA LEU A 586 10.17 4.80 26.27
C LEU A 586 10.62 5.75 25.16
N GLU A 587 11.55 6.64 25.49
CA GLU A 587 12.18 7.53 24.51
C GLU A 587 13.32 6.82 23.78
N TYR A 588 13.51 7.12 22.49
CA TYR A 588 14.65 6.58 21.76
C TYR A 588 15.98 7.15 22.26
N PRO A 589 17.01 6.31 22.47
CA PRO A 589 18.34 6.78 22.87
C PRO A 589 19.03 7.54 21.73
N GLY A 590 20.03 8.36 22.07
CA GLY A 590 20.68 9.27 21.12
C GLY A 590 21.27 8.60 19.88
N TRP A 591 21.81 7.38 20.01
CA TRP A 591 22.33 6.61 18.87
C TRP A 591 21.21 6.13 17.93
N ALA A 592 20.04 5.78 18.48
CA ALA A 592 18.87 5.36 17.70
C ALA A 592 18.27 6.56 16.96
N LEU A 593 18.23 7.74 17.59
CA LEU A 593 17.87 8.98 16.91
C LEU A 593 18.79 9.29 15.73
N ALA A 594 20.12 9.16 15.92
CA ALA A 594 21.09 9.33 14.85
C ALA A 594 20.86 8.35 13.70
N MET A 595 20.51 7.09 14.02
CA MET A 595 20.18 6.08 13.02
C MET A 595 18.89 6.42 12.25
N ILE A 596 17.82 6.87 12.92
CA ILE A 596 16.58 7.33 12.28
C ILE A 596 16.88 8.45 11.28
N ILE A 597 17.62 9.48 11.71
CA ILE A 597 18.01 10.60 10.85
C ILE A 597 18.84 10.11 9.67
N SER A 598 19.81 9.22 9.92
CA SER A 598 20.66 8.66 8.86
C SER A 598 19.85 7.87 7.82
N LEU A 599 18.86 7.08 8.24
CA LEU A 599 18.01 6.30 7.33
C LEU A 599 17.12 7.21 6.48
N ILE A 600 16.52 8.24 7.09
CA ILE A 600 15.69 9.23 6.37
C ILE A 600 16.53 10.00 5.35
N VAL A 601 17.72 10.45 5.74
CA VAL A 601 18.64 11.14 4.84
C VAL A 601 19.07 10.19 3.72
N PHE A 602 19.50 8.97 4.02
CA PHE A 602 19.92 8.02 2.99
C PHE A 602 18.82 7.73 1.95
N ALA A 603 17.56 7.57 2.39
CA ALA A 603 16.44 7.35 1.49
C ALA A 603 16.11 8.58 0.63
N SER A 604 16.23 9.80 1.17
CA SER A 604 15.88 11.04 0.47
C SER A 604 17.03 11.66 -0.35
N LEU A 605 18.28 11.33 -0.04
CA LEU A 605 19.50 11.85 -0.67
C LEU A 605 19.60 11.63 -2.20
N PRO A 606 19.08 10.54 -2.80
CA PRO A 606 19.12 10.37 -4.25
C PRO A 606 18.45 11.51 -5.03
N VAL A 607 17.41 12.15 -4.47
CA VAL A 607 16.69 13.26 -5.11
C VAL A 607 17.61 14.48 -5.34
N PRO A 608 18.24 15.10 -4.32
CA PRO A 608 19.15 16.21 -4.53
C PRO A 608 20.42 15.81 -5.28
N ILE A 609 20.97 14.61 -5.06
CA ILE A 609 22.16 14.13 -5.81
C ILE A 609 21.86 14.03 -7.30
N GLY A 610 20.72 13.46 -7.68
CA GLY A 610 20.30 13.35 -9.07
C GLY A 610 20.18 14.72 -9.74
N TYR A 611 19.58 15.68 -9.03
CA TYR A 611 19.47 17.07 -9.50
C TYR A 611 20.84 17.73 -9.71
N ILE A 612 21.73 17.67 -8.70
CA ILE A 612 23.07 18.28 -8.76
C ILE A 612 23.90 17.65 -9.89
N ARG A 613 23.92 16.32 -9.98
CA ARG A 613 24.66 15.58 -11.02
C ARG A 613 24.20 15.99 -12.43
N SER A 614 22.89 16.09 -12.63
CA SER A 614 22.30 16.50 -13.90
C SER A 614 22.71 17.92 -14.28
N VAL A 615 22.62 18.87 -13.33
CA VAL A 615 23.02 20.26 -13.53
C VAL A 615 24.52 20.39 -13.83
N LEU A 616 25.38 19.67 -13.11
CA LEU A 616 26.83 19.66 -13.35
C LEU A 616 27.17 19.11 -14.74
N LYS A 617 26.49 18.04 -15.17
CA LYS A 617 26.68 17.48 -16.53
C LYS A 617 26.26 18.49 -17.59
N THR A 618 25.13 19.17 -17.42
CA THR A 618 24.67 20.23 -18.36
C THR A 618 25.66 21.40 -18.42
N ARG A 619 26.27 21.78 -17.29
CA ARG A 619 27.32 22.83 -17.26
C ARG A 619 28.60 22.37 -17.97
N GLY A 620 29.10 21.17 -17.67
CA GLY A 620 30.31 20.64 -18.31
C GLY A 620 30.20 20.45 -19.83
N THR A 621 28.98 20.19 -20.34
CA THR A 621 28.74 20.11 -21.80
C THR A 621 28.74 21.50 -22.46
N ARG A 622 28.50 22.56 -21.69
CA ARG A 622 28.56 23.97 -22.14
C ARG A 622 29.98 24.53 -22.15
N ASP A 623 30.88 23.97 -21.33
CA ASP A 623 32.26 24.44 -21.15
C ASP A 623 33.28 23.74 -22.08
N THR A 624 32.88 22.70 -22.83
CA THR A 624 33.67 22.15 -23.93
C THR A 624 33.35 22.89 -25.24
N PRO A 625 34.31 23.61 -25.86
CA PRO A 625 34.11 24.16 -27.19
C PRO A 625 34.10 23.00 -28.19
N SER A 626 32.95 22.72 -28.79
CA SER A 626 32.85 21.80 -29.92
C SER A 626 33.58 22.41 -31.13
N PRO A 627 34.59 21.76 -31.72
CA PRO A 627 35.04 22.10 -33.05
C PRO A 627 34.08 21.43 -34.03
N GLU A 628 32.98 22.08 -34.38
CA GLU A 628 32.19 21.85 -35.61
C GLU A 628 30.96 22.75 -35.63
N GLY A 629 31.17 24.02 -35.97
CA GLY A 629 30.16 24.77 -36.70
C GLY A 629 30.19 24.31 -38.16
N ALA A 630 29.28 23.42 -38.55
CA ALA A 630 28.92 23.15 -39.95
C ALA A 630 27.77 22.11 -40.13
N GLY A 631 27.32 21.40 -39.09
CA GLY A 631 26.37 20.29 -39.26
C GLY A 631 24.90 20.53 -38.87
N HIS A 632 24.56 21.64 -38.20
CA HIS A 632 23.26 21.80 -37.55
C HIS A 632 22.27 22.76 -38.24
N GLU A 633 22.68 23.42 -39.32
CA GLU A 633 21.75 24.22 -40.16
C GLU A 633 21.06 23.38 -41.25
N MET A 634 21.66 22.27 -41.70
CA MET A 634 21.11 21.49 -42.82
C MET A 634 19.83 20.71 -42.48
N HIS A 635 19.58 20.40 -41.21
CA HIS A 635 18.37 19.66 -40.79
C HIS A 635 17.13 20.54 -40.57
N ARG A 636 17.30 21.88 -40.50
CA ARG A 636 16.19 22.82 -40.27
C ARG A 636 15.54 23.30 -41.57
N GLU A 637 16.27 23.24 -42.69
CA GLU A 637 15.71 23.61 -44.00
C GLU A 637 14.83 22.52 -44.63
N LEU A 638 15.06 21.24 -44.29
CA LEU A 638 14.32 20.14 -44.92
C LEU A 638 12.88 19.98 -44.40
N TYR A 639 12.58 20.43 -43.18
CA TYR A 639 11.22 20.37 -42.61
C TYR A 639 10.32 21.53 -43.05
N THR A 640 10.88 22.59 -43.63
CA THR A 640 10.12 23.74 -44.13
C THR A 640 9.68 23.57 -45.59
N LYS A 641 10.17 22.53 -46.28
CA LYS A 641 9.94 22.31 -47.72
C LYS A 641 8.80 21.33 -48.07
N CYS A 642 8.11 20.78 -47.07
CA CYS A 642 6.96 19.88 -47.26
C CYS A 642 5.61 20.54 -46.98
N ASN A 643 5.50 21.86 -47.17
CA ASN A 643 4.20 22.54 -47.13
C ASN A 643 4.10 23.56 -48.27
N SER A 644 4.11 23.07 -49.51
CA SER A 644 3.72 23.85 -50.69
C SER A 644 3.50 22.96 -51.93
N THR A 645 2.27 22.50 -52.09
CA THR A 645 1.57 22.11 -53.33
C THR A 645 0.10 22.38 -53.01
N ASP A 646 -0.74 23.13 -53.71
CA ASP A 646 -0.74 23.74 -55.04
C ASP A 646 -1.61 25.00 -54.96
N GLN A 647 -1.35 26.03 -55.76
CA GLN A 647 -2.39 26.67 -56.59
C GLN A 647 -1.82 27.72 -57.57
N LEU A 648 -2.17 27.43 -58.83
CA LEU A 648 -2.13 28.16 -60.10
C LEU A 648 -1.89 29.69 -60.14
N GLU A 649 -1.07 30.04 -61.14
CA GLU A 649 -1.00 31.24 -61.99
C GLU A 649 -2.03 32.37 -61.81
N SER A 650 -1.55 33.62 -61.68
CA SER A 650 -1.81 34.66 -62.71
C SER A 650 -0.94 35.92 -62.49
N ASN A 651 -0.60 36.55 -63.61
CA ASN A 651 0.32 37.67 -63.77
C ASN A 651 -0.15 39.01 -63.16
N SER A 652 0.85 39.85 -62.84
CA SER A 652 1.02 41.24 -63.34
C SER A 652 1.09 42.40 -62.33
N HIS A 653 2.21 43.12 -62.45
CA HIS A 653 2.45 44.58 -62.35
C HIS A 653 2.43 45.37 -61.00
N HIS A 654 3.58 46.02 -60.81
CA HIS A 654 3.84 47.38 -60.28
C HIS A 654 3.85 47.67 -58.76
N ALA A 655 5.07 47.90 -58.25
CA ALA A 655 5.43 48.85 -57.19
C ALA A 655 5.38 50.32 -57.73
N PRO A 656 5.51 51.42 -56.93
CA PRO A 656 6.21 51.51 -55.62
C PRO A 656 5.70 52.53 -54.57
N SER A 657 6.41 52.54 -53.41
CA SER A 657 6.63 53.62 -52.40
C SER A 657 5.41 54.12 -51.59
N GLN A 658 5.46 54.43 -50.29
CA GLN A 658 6.53 54.89 -49.40
C GLN A 658 6.04 54.76 -47.91
N GLU A 659 6.99 54.64 -46.96
CA GLU A 659 7.04 55.10 -45.54
C GLU A 659 5.70 55.20 -44.75
N ASP A 660 5.50 54.65 -43.55
CA ASP A 660 6.19 55.01 -42.31
C ASP A 660 5.62 54.20 -41.11
N GLU A 661 6.32 54.31 -39.99
CA GLU A 661 6.31 53.57 -38.72
C GLU A 661 4.97 53.26 -37.99
N GLY A 662 5.01 52.22 -37.13
CA GLY A 662 4.38 52.32 -35.79
C GLY A 662 3.36 51.24 -35.35
N HIS A 663 3.86 50.13 -34.80
CA HIS A 663 3.28 49.25 -33.77
C HIS A 663 1.75 49.01 -33.60
N HIS A 664 1.37 47.75 -33.85
CA HIS A 664 0.69 46.80 -32.94
C HIS A 664 -0.20 47.33 -31.80
N ARG A 665 -1.53 47.14 -31.88
CA ARG A 665 -2.27 45.93 -31.43
C ARG A 665 -3.77 46.11 -31.70
N ILE A 666 -4.35 45.13 -32.37
CA ILE A 666 -5.74 45.09 -32.83
C ILE A 666 -6.68 44.66 -31.69
N ASN A 667 -7.75 45.45 -31.51
CA ASN A 667 -8.96 45.08 -30.80
C ASN A 667 -9.86 44.18 -31.66
N PHE A 668 -10.49 43.23 -30.98
CA PHE A 668 -11.68 42.43 -31.30
C PHE A 668 -12.58 42.83 -32.48
N LEU A 669 -13.08 41.79 -33.19
CA LEU A 669 -14.48 41.45 -33.59
C LEU A 669 -14.47 40.64 -34.92
N PRO A 670 -15.55 39.99 -35.40
CA PRO A 670 -16.68 39.28 -34.75
C PRO A 670 -17.03 37.91 -35.41
N VAL A 671 -18.10 37.32 -34.88
CA VAL A 671 -18.89 36.14 -35.30
C VAL A 671 -19.18 36.04 -36.82
N GLY A 672 -19.17 34.80 -37.33
CA GLY A 672 -19.81 34.38 -38.58
C GLY A 672 -20.15 32.88 -38.55
N ASN A 673 -21.44 32.58 -38.70
CA ASN A 673 -22.05 31.24 -38.82
C ASN A 673 -21.50 30.44 -40.02
N GLU A 674 -21.43 29.11 -39.89
CA GLU A 674 -22.21 28.17 -40.72
C GLU A 674 -22.07 26.69 -40.32
N GLN A 675 -23.24 26.02 -40.25
CA GLN A 675 -23.56 24.62 -40.57
C GLN A 675 -23.00 23.45 -39.72
N TYR A 676 -23.81 23.01 -38.76
CA TYR A 676 -23.82 21.62 -38.25
C TYR A 676 -24.92 20.81 -38.97
N GLN A 677 -24.52 19.72 -39.62
CA GLN A 677 -25.40 18.72 -40.23
C GLN A 677 -25.74 17.65 -39.18
N LEU A 678 -27.03 17.50 -38.88
CA LEU A 678 -27.59 16.44 -38.04
C LEU A 678 -27.63 15.11 -38.83
N LEU A 679 -27.09 14.04 -38.25
CA LEU A 679 -27.31 12.66 -38.69
C LEU A 679 -28.46 12.04 -37.87
N PRO A 680 -29.35 11.20 -38.45
CA PRO A 680 -30.53 10.70 -37.75
C PRO A 680 -30.21 9.56 -36.78
N GLN A 681 -30.92 9.56 -35.65
CA GLN A 681 -31.05 8.43 -34.71
C GLN A 681 -31.63 7.20 -35.43
N GLN A 682 -30.96 6.06 -35.25
CA GLN A 682 -31.53 4.74 -35.46
C GLN A 682 -32.03 4.24 -34.11
N GLU A 683 -33.34 4.04 -34.00
CA GLU A 683 -34.01 3.38 -32.89
C GLU A 683 -33.72 1.87 -33.01
N ASP A 684 -33.09 1.29 -31.99
CA ASP A 684 -33.01 -0.16 -31.83
C ASP A 684 -34.20 -0.59 -30.94
N GLU A 685 -35.13 -1.31 -31.57
CA GLU A 685 -36.31 -1.93 -30.98
C GLU A 685 -35.93 -3.11 -30.06
N GLU A 686 -36.70 -3.27 -28.98
CA GLU A 686 -36.64 -4.36 -28.02
C GLU A 686 -37.14 -5.67 -28.65
N GLU A 687 -36.35 -6.75 -28.62
CA GLU A 687 -36.80 -8.10 -28.99
C GLU A 687 -37.56 -8.76 -27.83
N GLU A 688 -38.88 -8.92 -28.00
CA GLU A 688 -39.72 -9.83 -27.20
C GLU A 688 -39.61 -11.27 -27.73
N GLU A 689 -39.34 -12.21 -26.81
CA GLU A 689 -39.42 -13.66 -27.04
C GLU A 689 -40.87 -14.08 -27.35
N GLN A 690 -41.07 -14.76 -28.50
CA GLN A 690 -42.27 -15.55 -28.74
C GLN A 690 -41.93 -16.97 -29.22
N ASP A 691 -42.31 -17.89 -28.34
CA ASP A 691 -42.29 -19.34 -28.44
C ASP A 691 -43.29 -19.84 -29.51
N THR A 692 -42.80 -20.59 -30.50
CA THR A 692 -43.65 -21.45 -31.33
C THR A 692 -42.97 -22.81 -31.52
N GLY A 693 -43.54 -23.83 -30.88
CA GLY A 693 -43.12 -25.20 -31.04
C GLY A 693 -43.45 -25.80 -32.41
N VAL A 694 -42.54 -26.67 -32.85
CA VAL A 694 -42.80 -28.02 -33.41
C VAL A 694 -41.69 -28.93 -32.93
#